data_AF-A0A1M6TYI9-F1
#
_entry.id   AF-A0A1M6TYI9-F1
#
_cell.length_a   1.000
_cell.length_b   1.000
_cell.length_c   1.000
_cell.angle_alpha   90.00
_cell.angle_beta   90.00
_cell.angle_gamma   90.00
#
_symmetry.space_group_name_H-M   'P 1'
#
loop_
_entity.id
_entity.type
_entity.pdbx_description
1 polymer ?
#
loop_
_entity_poly.entity_id
_entity_poly.type
_entity_poly.pdbx_seq_one_letter_code
_entity_poly.pdbx_strand_id
1 'polypeptide(L)'
;MKFKNKYIAIAALGILGLTSCNDMLDVESPSQMDQNMVYSTTEFATNAINGVYVLFCEDPFTSRMCGVWMQNTDVEAMAVQEAVATNHRQAVWPLQGAGNVGWSDVKKVWDNNLQAIERANQVRAGVDGSAIGSQDEMQQIKGEATCLKGYRYYLMCNFFGDVPYYDEAAKWGDEIDKPRTDKNVVYSRVLQQLVDIEPNMKWSDVNTGGIERMNRDFAIGLIARLALFRAGYGMTKDGTMKRADDYLTVTADSLTVTYKDVNGQQKTAQTYTQYYQMAKDYCQKLIQLKPRDLYANFEQSFINEMNYTCENNAEVLYEVAFVQNFGGDIGWSFGVPNTGTNVNGNTTAQVAVTPTYYMSFADNDSRRDVCVAKYQHVNDTIQAVASTGLYAGKWDRARAAKELGSGSSKGTGINFPLMRYSDVLLMLAEAENELNGPTSIAKEALTKVRARAFANSPTYADDVTEYVANLNTKEDFFNAIVDERAWEFGSEALRKFDLVRWNLYAKKIEEAMYTALCWGIAANEDLMNDPTVLANYPEAANYTTWANKLWYAKSGKDNRKSDIKWFNEKYKALDETGVPVDDATMTAAGWKSVNWGSNMLKRTRTYIYDGKDYGTTTPTKVANADGSTTYTLGTAPNTKEVTVAAGEATGITRKDVYAASDYYTRLYRGYSNGALQGSGVVPYLLPITTETISASSVLNNDGYLILDSKMEKGVNVEIATIEQENYK
;
A
#
# COMPACT_ATOMS: atom_id res chain seq x y z
N MET A 1 10.96 48.62 -87.09
CA MET A 1 11.71 49.19 -85.95
C MET A 1 10.70 49.87 -85.02
N LYS A 2 10.47 49.37 -83.80
CA LYS A 2 11.26 49.65 -82.58
C LYS A 2 11.06 51.12 -82.13
N PHE A 3 10.53 51.52 -80.97
CA PHE A 3 10.02 50.88 -79.75
C PHE A 3 9.10 51.91 -79.07
N LYS A 4 7.81 51.61 -78.82
CA LYS A 4 6.94 52.38 -77.89
C LYS A 4 6.27 51.49 -76.83
N ASN A 5 6.87 50.33 -76.53
CA ASN A 5 6.35 49.33 -75.59
C ASN A 5 7.30 49.15 -74.39
N LYS A 6 7.45 50.15 -73.51
CA LYS A 6 8.24 49.96 -72.27
C LYS A 6 7.53 50.33 -70.96
N TYR A 7 6.32 50.89 -71.00
CA TYR A 7 5.59 51.22 -69.76
C TYR A 7 4.22 50.54 -69.62
N ILE A 8 3.77 49.76 -70.60
CA ILE A 8 2.57 48.91 -70.49
C ILE A 8 2.92 47.48 -70.02
N ALA A 9 4.18 47.05 -70.18
CA ALA A 9 4.61 45.71 -69.76
C ALA A 9 4.83 45.56 -68.24
N ILE A 10 5.07 46.65 -67.49
CA ILE A 10 5.29 46.57 -66.04
C ILE A 10 3.97 46.64 -65.25
N ALA A 11 2.94 47.27 -65.80
CA ALA A 11 1.59 47.25 -65.21
C ALA A 11 0.78 45.98 -65.59
N ALA A 12 1.10 45.33 -66.71
CA ALA A 12 0.48 44.06 -67.11
C ALA A 12 1.14 42.80 -66.51
N LEU A 13 2.34 42.91 -65.93
CA LEU A 13 3.00 41.84 -65.18
C LEU A 13 2.59 41.79 -63.69
N GLY A 14 1.87 42.81 -63.20
CA GLY A 14 1.34 42.86 -61.84
C GLY A 14 -0.08 42.30 -61.66
N ILE A 15 -0.73 41.82 -62.73
CA ILE A 15 -2.15 41.38 -62.69
C ILE A 15 -2.32 39.88 -63.02
N LEU A 16 -1.24 39.14 -63.31
CA LEU A 16 -1.29 37.68 -63.51
C LEU A 16 -0.84 36.86 -62.29
N GLY A 17 -0.71 37.48 -61.11
CA GLY A 17 -0.28 36.82 -59.87
C GLY A 17 -1.39 36.53 -58.85
N LEU A 18 -2.67 36.75 -59.17
CA LEU A 18 -3.79 36.49 -58.28
C LEU A 18 -4.62 35.27 -58.70
N THR A 19 -3.95 34.19 -59.10
CA THR A 19 -4.47 32.86 -58.76
C THR A 19 -3.97 32.56 -57.35
N SER A 20 -4.83 32.84 -56.38
CA SER A 20 -4.71 32.32 -55.02
C SER A 20 -4.66 30.80 -55.09
N CYS A 21 -3.46 30.23 -55.25
CA CYS A 21 -3.21 28.87 -54.79
C CYS A 21 -3.33 28.93 -53.26
N ASN A 22 -4.48 28.52 -52.76
CA ASN A 22 -4.74 28.39 -51.33
C ASN A 22 -3.90 27.28 -50.66
N ASP A 23 -3.12 26.50 -51.44
CA ASP A 23 -2.41 25.31 -50.96
C ASP A 23 -0.98 25.59 -50.45
N MET A 24 -0.54 26.86 -50.36
CA MET A 24 0.78 27.23 -49.80
C MET A 24 0.73 27.67 -48.33
N LEU A 25 -0.46 27.64 -47.72
CA LEU A 25 -0.64 27.86 -46.27
C LEU A 25 -0.97 26.57 -45.51
N ASP A 26 -1.30 25.48 -46.22
CA ASP A 26 -1.34 24.13 -45.66
C ASP A 26 0.06 23.51 -45.74
N VAL A 27 0.97 24.06 -44.94
CA VAL A 27 2.21 23.34 -44.64
C VAL A 27 1.85 22.28 -43.62
N GLU A 28 1.39 21.10 -44.09
CA GLU A 28 1.44 19.90 -43.25
C GLU A 28 2.88 19.73 -42.80
N SER A 29 3.13 19.93 -41.51
CA SER A 29 4.41 19.57 -40.93
C SER A 29 4.54 18.05 -41.08
N PRO A 30 5.50 17.51 -41.85
CA PRO A 30 5.65 16.06 -42.01
C PRO A 30 5.97 15.35 -40.69
N SER A 31 6.26 16.12 -39.64
CA SER A 31 6.62 15.69 -38.30
C SER A 31 5.43 15.61 -37.32
N GLN A 32 4.22 16.03 -37.71
CA GLN A 32 3.01 15.87 -36.90
C GLN A 32 2.02 14.96 -37.63
N MET A 33 1.87 13.72 -37.15
CA MET A 33 0.73 12.89 -37.56
C MET A 33 -0.55 13.59 -37.09
N ASP A 34 -1.43 13.94 -38.02
CA ASP A 34 -2.72 14.53 -37.68
C ASP A 34 -3.57 13.52 -36.88
N GLN A 35 -4.50 13.99 -36.04
CA GLN A 35 -5.32 13.09 -35.18
C GLN A 35 -6.09 12.03 -35.99
N ASN A 36 -6.60 12.37 -37.18
CA ASN A 36 -7.25 11.42 -38.08
C ASN A 36 -6.26 10.36 -38.56
N MET A 37 -5.00 10.72 -38.83
CA MET A 37 -3.95 9.76 -39.18
C MET A 37 -3.63 8.82 -38.00
N VAL A 38 -3.51 9.33 -36.78
CA VAL A 38 -3.19 8.53 -35.58
C VAL A 38 -4.22 7.42 -35.31
N TYR A 39 -5.49 7.66 -35.59
CA TYR A 39 -6.57 6.68 -35.39
C TYR A 39 -7.11 6.09 -36.70
N SER A 40 -6.37 6.23 -37.81
CA SER A 40 -6.74 5.66 -39.11
C SER A 40 -6.51 4.15 -39.20
N THR A 41 -5.63 3.60 -38.36
CA THR A 41 -5.31 2.17 -38.28
C THR A 41 -5.25 1.70 -36.82
N THR A 42 -5.49 0.41 -36.58
CA THR A 42 -5.40 -0.19 -35.24
C THR A 42 -3.97 -0.17 -34.69
N GLU A 43 -2.96 -0.23 -35.55
CA GLU A 43 -1.54 -0.17 -35.16
C GLU A 43 -1.18 1.20 -34.60
N PHE A 44 -1.53 2.29 -35.29
CA PHE A 44 -1.26 3.64 -34.80
C PHE A 44 -2.08 3.97 -33.54
N ALA A 45 -3.34 3.53 -33.49
CA ALA A 45 -4.15 3.64 -32.28
C ALA A 45 -3.54 2.85 -31.10
N THR A 46 -2.93 1.69 -31.36
CA THR A 46 -2.19 0.91 -30.35
C THR A 46 -0.98 1.67 -29.82
N ASN A 47 -0.24 2.37 -30.69
CA ASN A 47 0.86 3.24 -30.25
C ASN A 47 0.38 4.41 -29.37
N ALA A 48 -0.79 4.99 -29.68
CA ALA A 48 -1.38 6.05 -28.88
C ALA A 48 -1.75 5.57 -27.46
N ILE A 49 -2.41 4.41 -27.33
CA ILE A 49 -2.76 3.85 -26.01
C ILE A 49 -1.52 3.40 -25.21
N ASN A 50 -0.47 2.91 -25.86
CA ASN A 50 0.82 2.63 -25.20
C ASN A 50 1.42 3.90 -24.55
N GLY A 51 1.18 5.07 -25.14
CA GLY A 51 1.52 6.36 -24.54
C GLY A 51 0.80 6.67 -23.23
N VAL A 52 -0.32 5.99 -22.92
CA VAL A 52 -0.98 6.05 -21.61
C VAL A 52 -0.35 5.05 -20.65
N TYR A 53 -0.15 3.80 -21.08
CA TYR A 53 0.44 2.75 -20.24
C TYR A 53 1.85 3.08 -19.73
N VAL A 54 2.69 3.71 -20.57
CA VAL A 54 4.07 4.05 -20.19
C VAL A 54 4.15 4.91 -18.93
N LEU A 55 3.10 5.69 -18.61
CA LEU A 55 3.03 6.51 -17.40
C LEU A 55 2.91 5.68 -16.12
N PHE A 56 2.62 4.37 -16.20
CA PHE A 56 2.75 3.47 -15.04
C PHE A 56 4.21 3.10 -14.77
N CYS A 57 5.03 3.00 -15.80
CA CYS A 57 6.44 2.65 -15.67
C CYS A 57 7.26 3.76 -14.97
N GLU A 58 6.78 5.00 -14.99
CA GLU A 58 7.44 6.13 -14.33
C GLU A 58 7.39 6.06 -12.79
N ASP A 59 8.41 6.62 -12.14
CA ASP A 59 8.57 6.68 -10.66
C ASP A 59 7.30 7.13 -9.90
N PRO A 60 6.49 8.10 -10.38
CA PRO A 60 5.20 8.45 -9.78
C PRO A 60 4.25 7.29 -9.51
N PHE A 61 4.28 6.24 -10.33
CA PHE A 61 3.48 5.05 -10.08
C PHE A 61 4.34 3.92 -9.51
N THR A 62 5.32 3.43 -10.28
CA THR A 62 6.03 2.16 -10.02
C THR A 62 6.72 2.09 -8.64
N SER A 63 7.16 3.24 -8.11
CA SER A 63 7.80 3.30 -6.79
C SER A 63 6.91 3.98 -5.74
N ARG A 64 6.10 4.98 -6.13
CA ARG A 64 5.32 5.81 -5.20
C ARG A 64 3.90 5.26 -4.97
N MET A 65 2.97 5.44 -5.92
CA MET A 65 1.55 5.16 -5.69
C MET A 65 1.20 3.68 -5.56
N CYS A 66 1.83 2.78 -6.33
CA CYS A 66 1.66 1.33 -6.14
C CYS A 66 2.63 0.76 -5.11
N GLY A 67 3.30 1.64 -4.39
CA GLY A 67 4.38 1.31 -3.48
C GLY A 67 4.36 2.18 -2.23
N VAL A 68 5.42 2.98 -2.05
CA VAL A 68 5.79 3.58 -0.75
C VAL A 68 4.74 4.52 -0.13
N TRP A 69 3.70 4.92 -0.87
CA TRP A 69 2.61 5.75 -0.35
C TRP A 69 1.44 4.97 0.25
N MET A 70 1.43 3.65 0.04
CA MET A 70 0.36 2.75 0.46
C MET A 70 0.62 2.05 1.79
N GLN A 71 1.78 2.34 2.40
CA GLN A 71 2.07 1.98 3.79
C GLN A 71 1.36 2.90 4.78
N ASN A 72 1.69 2.72 6.05
CA ASN A 72 1.03 3.32 7.19
C ASN A 72 -0.35 2.69 7.42
N THR A 73 -0.38 1.36 7.48
CA THR A 73 -1.56 0.58 7.88
C THR A 73 -1.20 -0.41 9.00
N ASP A 74 -2.21 -1.06 9.57
CA ASP A 74 -2.01 -2.18 10.48
C ASP A 74 -1.21 -3.35 9.86
N VAL A 75 -1.03 -3.35 8.53
CA VAL A 75 -0.30 -4.36 7.76
C VAL A 75 1.06 -3.84 7.27
N GLU A 76 1.09 -2.80 6.44
CA GLU A 76 2.32 -2.26 5.83
C GLU A 76 2.79 -1.03 6.60
N ALA A 77 3.99 -1.10 7.18
CA ALA A 77 4.57 0.02 7.89
C ALA A 77 6.10 -0.10 8.02
N MET A 78 6.80 1.00 7.75
CA MET A 78 8.24 1.13 7.94
C MET A 78 8.55 2.22 8.97
N ALA A 79 9.54 1.98 9.84
CA ALA A 79 9.94 2.97 10.83
C ALA A 79 10.38 4.28 10.17
N VAL A 80 9.80 5.37 10.65
CA VAL A 80 10.16 6.73 10.23
C VAL A 80 11.21 7.27 11.19
N GLN A 81 12.27 7.90 10.66
CA GLN A 81 13.29 8.52 11.51
C GLN A 81 12.69 9.67 12.34
N GLU A 82 13.32 9.97 13.48
CA GLU A 82 12.85 11.04 14.38
C GLU A 82 12.80 12.40 13.67
N ALA A 83 13.88 12.74 12.95
CA ALA A 83 14.11 14.05 12.33
C ALA A 83 13.82 14.06 10.81
N VAL A 84 12.78 13.37 10.34
CA VAL A 84 12.40 13.50 8.93
C VAL A 84 11.96 14.94 8.69
N ALA A 85 12.71 15.65 7.84
CA ALA A 85 12.36 17.00 7.43
C ALA A 85 10.97 16.97 6.76
N THR A 86 10.13 17.95 7.06
CA THR A 86 8.77 18.05 6.51
C THR A 86 8.73 18.13 4.97
N ASN A 87 9.86 18.37 4.30
CA ASN A 87 10.01 18.40 2.85
C ASN A 87 10.73 17.16 2.26
N HIS A 88 11.11 16.18 3.08
CA HIS A 88 11.71 14.95 2.59
C HIS A 88 10.62 14.01 2.06
N ARG A 89 10.92 13.20 1.04
CA ARG A 89 9.95 12.26 0.45
C ARG A 89 9.35 11.24 1.44
N GLN A 90 10.06 10.98 2.54
CA GLN A 90 9.59 10.09 3.61
C GLN A 90 8.56 10.74 4.53
N ALA A 91 8.36 12.06 4.43
CA ALA A 91 7.37 12.79 5.22
C ALA A 91 5.92 12.41 4.85
N VAL A 92 5.71 11.84 3.65
CA VAL A 92 4.43 11.23 3.24
C VAL A 92 4.08 10.01 4.10
N TRP A 93 5.08 9.26 4.59
CA TRP A 93 4.87 7.97 5.27
C TRP A 93 4.16 8.10 6.61
N PRO A 94 4.60 8.96 7.56
CA PRO A 94 3.88 9.20 8.81
C PRO A 94 2.69 10.16 8.64
N LEU A 95 2.33 10.52 7.39
CA LEU A 95 1.33 11.55 7.07
C LEU A 95 1.74 12.94 7.61
N GLN A 96 3.05 13.17 7.73
CA GLN A 96 3.64 14.43 8.18
C GLN A 96 3.86 15.39 7.01
N GLY A 97 2.79 16.02 6.54
CA GLY A 97 2.85 16.90 5.38
C GLY A 97 2.43 18.33 5.66
N ALA A 98 3.12 19.04 6.53
CA ALA A 98 3.05 20.50 6.62
C ALA A 98 2.93 21.14 5.23
N GLY A 99 1.94 22.02 5.01
CA GLY A 99 1.71 22.70 3.72
C GLY A 99 2.86 23.61 3.30
N ASN A 100 3.96 23.04 2.80
CA ASN A 100 5.18 23.76 2.47
C ASN A 100 5.75 23.41 1.09
N VAL A 101 6.29 24.46 0.47
CA VAL A 101 7.02 24.52 -0.80
C VAL A 101 8.06 23.40 -0.90
N GLY A 102 8.08 22.64 -2.00
CA GLY A 102 9.14 21.65 -2.29
C GLY A 102 8.77 20.16 -2.25
N TRP A 103 7.48 19.78 -2.13
CA TRP A 103 7.02 18.39 -2.29
C TRP A 103 7.00 17.92 -3.75
N SER A 104 8.19 17.86 -4.36
CA SER A 104 8.33 17.56 -5.79
C SER A 104 7.76 16.19 -6.21
N ASP A 105 7.81 15.16 -5.34
CA ASP A 105 7.21 13.85 -5.62
C ASP A 105 5.69 13.94 -5.72
N VAL A 106 5.03 14.74 -4.86
CA VAL A 106 3.57 14.93 -4.91
C VAL A 106 3.13 15.70 -6.15
N LYS A 107 3.88 16.73 -6.53
CA LYS A 107 3.63 17.43 -7.80
C LYS A 107 3.79 16.48 -8.99
N LYS A 108 4.88 15.71 -9.06
CA LYS A 108 5.11 14.76 -10.15
C LYS A 108 4.00 13.73 -10.25
N VAL A 109 3.50 13.23 -9.12
CA VAL A 109 2.36 12.32 -9.09
C VAL A 109 1.08 12.98 -9.56
N TRP A 110 0.78 14.18 -9.10
CA TRP A 110 -0.37 14.95 -9.56
C TRP A 110 -0.33 15.14 -11.08
N ASP A 111 0.78 15.63 -11.61
CA ASP A 111 0.96 15.88 -13.04
C ASP A 111 0.90 14.59 -13.88
N ASN A 112 1.58 13.51 -13.45
CA ASN A 112 1.58 12.23 -14.15
C ASN A 112 0.17 11.64 -14.27
N ASN A 113 -0.65 11.73 -13.22
CA ASN A 113 -2.02 11.24 -13.27
C ASN A 113 -2.92 12.08 -14.18
N LEU A 114 -2.83 13.42 -14.12
CA LEU A 114 -3.58 14.29 -15.03
C LEU A 114 -3.15 14.09 -16.49
N GLN A 115 -1.86 13.89 -16.74
CA GLN A 115 -1.35 13.56 -18.07
C GLN A 115 -1.89 12.22 -18.58
N ALA A 116 -1.96 11.20 -17.72
CA ALA A 116 -2.55 9.91 -18.08
C ALA A 116 -4.04 10.03 -18.41
N ILE A 117 -4.78 10.81 -17.62
CA ILE A 117 -6.20 11.09 -17.85
C ILE A 117 -6.42 11.81 -19.17
N GLU A 118 -5.61 12.84 -19.47
CA GLU A 118 -5.73 13.59 -20.73
C GLU A 118 -5.39 12.72 -21.94
N ARG A 119 -4.29 11.95 -21.89
CA ARG A 119 -3.95 11.02 -22.99
C ARG A 119 -5.03 9.96 -23.20
N ALA A 120 -5.62 9.44 -22.11
CA ALA A 120 -6.75 8.52 -22.21
C ALA A 120 -7.98 9.17 -22.85
N ASN A 121 -8.30 10.42 -22.50
CA ASN A 121 -9.38 11.17 -23.13
C ASN A 121 -9.10 11.42 -24.62
N GLN A 122 -7.86 11.72 -25.01
CA GLN A 122 -7.45 11.88 -26.41
C GLN A 122 -7.63 10.57 -27.21
N VAL A 123 -7.30 9.42 -26.62
CA VAL A 123 -7.55 8.11 -27.23
C VAL A 123 -9.03 7.86 -27.41
N ARG A 124 -9.86 8.12 -26.38
CA ARG A 124 -11.31 7.95 -26.47
C ARG A 124 -11.91 8.82 -27.58
N ALA A 125 -11.57 10.11 -27.59
CA ALA A 125 -12.05 11.06 -28.59
C ALA A 125 -11.57 10.71 -30.01
N GLY A 126 -10.31 10.27 -30.13
CA GLY A 126 -9.72 9.84 -31.40
C GLY A 126 -10.37 8.58 -31.98
N VAL A 127 -10.69 7.60 -31.14
CA VAL A 127 -11.45 6.41 -31.57
C VAL A 127 -12.87 6.82 -32.00
N ASP A 128 -13.54 7.69 -31.24
CA ASP A 128 -14.90 8.14 -31.56
C ASP A 128 -14.98 8.97 -32.86
N GLY A 129 -13.93 9.71 -33.19
CA GLY A 129 -13.81 10.43 -34.45
C GLY A 129 -13.31 9.59 -35.64
N SER A 130 -12.84 8.36 -35.42
CA SER A 130 -12.23 7.53 -36.46
C SER A 130 -13.25 6.83 -37.35
N ALA A 131 -12.98 6.78 -38.66
CA ALA A 131 -13.77 6.02 -39.63
C ALA A 131 -13.78 4.50 -39.35
N ILE A 132 -12.79 3.98 -38.63
CA ILE A 132 -12.71 2.57 -38.20
C ILE A 132 -13.06 2.39 -36.72
N GLY A 133 -13.53 3.45 -36.05
CA GLY A 133 -13.77 3.46 -34.60
C GLY A 133 -14.71 2.37 -34.10
N SER A 134 -15.66 1.92 -34.94
CA SER A 134 -16.61 0.85 -34.60
C SER A 134 -16.03 -0.57 -34.69
N GLN A 135 -14.80 -0.75 -35.16
CA GLN A 135 -14.16 -2.07 -35.21
C GLN A 135 -13.85 -2.59 -33.80
N ASP A 136 -13.91 -3.90 -33.60
CA ASP A 136 -13.71 -4.55 -32.30
C ASP A 136 -12.39 -4.16 -31.62
N GLU A 137 -11.29 -4.06 -32.38
CA GLU A 137 -10.00 -3.65 -31.82
C GLU A 137 -9.98 -2.18 -31.40
N MET A 138 -10.64 -1.30 -32.15
CA MET A 138 -10.76 0.11 -31.78
C MET A 138 -11.61 0.29 -30.52
N GLN A 139 -12.69 -0.50 -30.39
CA GLN A 139 -13.50 -0.52 -29.18
C GLN A 139 -12.75 -1.08 -27.97
N GLN A 140 -11.91 -2.11 -28.16
CA GLN A 140 -11.00 -2.60 -27.13
C GLN A 140 -10.01 -1.51 -26.68
N ILE A 141 -9.40 -0.77 -27.62
CA ILE A 141 -8.50 0.36 -27.31
C ILE A 141 -9.23 1.47 -26.54
N LYS A 142 -10.47 1.81 -26.92
CA LYS A 142 -11.31 2.77 -26.18
C LYS A 142 -11.65 2.25 -24.78
N GLY A 143 -11.91 0.95 -24.63
CA GLY A 143 -12.13 0.29 -23.34
C GLY A 143 -10.92 0.37 -22.43
N GLU A 144 -9.72 0.10 -22.96
CA GLU A 144 -8.45 0.25 -22.25
C GLU A 144 -8.24 1.69 -21.77
N ALA A 145 -8.43 2.68 -22.65
CA ALA A 145 -8.32 4.09 -22.29
C ALA A 145 -9.29 4.46 -21.16
N THR A 146 -10.52 3.92 -21.20
CA THR A 146 -11.53 4.18 -20.18
C THR A 146 -11.17 3.53 -18.83
N CYS A 147 -10.64 2.30 -18.85
CA CYS A 147 -10.13 1.63 -17.64
C CYS A 147 -8.93 2.37 -17.04
N LEU A 148 -8.00 2.83 -17.87
CA LEU A 148 -6.83 3.61 -17.45
C LEU A 148 -7.27 4.92 -16.80
N LYS A 149 -8.15 5.68 -17.46
CA LYS A 149 -8.75 6.90 -16.91
C LYS A 149 -9.42 6.62 -15.56
N GLY A 150 -10.23 5.56 -15.48
CA GLY A 150 -10.95 5.22 -14.27
C GLY A 150 -10.04 4.83 -13.10
N TYR A 151 -8.99 4.06 -13.37
CA TYR A 151 -7.99 3.70 -12.36
C TYR A 151 -7.15 4.91 -11.91
N ARG A 152 -6.85 5.85 -12.81
CA ARG A 152 -6.15 7.10 -12.45
C ARG A 152 -7.01 7.99 -11.55
N TYR A 153 -8.30 8.12 -11.83
CA TYR A 153 -9.23 8.83 -10.92
C TYR A 153 -9.43 8.09 -9.61
N TYR A 154 -9.47 6.75 -9.61
CA TYR A 154 -9.46 5.94 -8.40
C TYR A 154 -8.31 6.32 -7.47
N LEU A 155 -7.09 6.35 -8.00
CA LEU A 155 -5.91 6.75 -7.22
C LEU A 155 -5.99 8.21 -6.78
N MET A 156 -6.31 9.14 -7.69
CA MET A 156 -6.40 10.57 -7.40
C MET A 156 -7.40 10.87 -6.28
N CYS A 157 -8.59 10.27 -6.32
CA CYS A 157 -9.60 10.51 -5.30
C CYS A 157 -9.22 9.95 -3.93
N ASN A 158 -8.55 8.79 -3.90
CA ASN A 158 -8.13 8.17 -2.65
C ASN A 158 -6.94 8.88 -1.99
N PHE A 159 -6.03 9.47 -2.77
CA PHE A 159 -4.90 10.23 -2.23
C PHE A 159 -5.22 11.68 -1.95
N PHE A 160 -6.06 12.35 -2.74
CA PHE A 160 -6.27 13.81 -2.66
C PHE A 160 -7.70 14.22 -2.27
N GLY A 161 -8.63 13.28 -2.20
CA GLY A 161 -10.05 13.57 -1.95
C GLY A 161 -10.73 14.06 -3.21
N ASP A 162 -11.29 15.26 -3.18
CA ASP A 162 -11.97 15.82 -4.34
C ASP A 162 -10.94 16.40 -5.32
N VAL A 163 -11.11 16.16 -6.61
CA VAL A 163 -10.13 16.52 -7.65
C VAL A 163 -10.82 17.11 -8.88
N PRO A 164 -10.13 17.92 -9.71
CA PRO A 164 -10.70 18.38 -10.97
C PRO A 164 -11.10 17.22 -11.88
N TYR A 165 -12.25 17.35 -12.54
CA TYR A 165 -12.78 16.34 -13.45
C TYR A 165 -12.74 16.80 -14.92
N TYR A 166 -12.09 15.99 -15.74
CA TYR A 166 -11.97 16.15 -17.18
C TYR A 166 -12.63 14.97 -17.89
N ASP A 167 -13.78 15.26 -18.48
CA ASP A 167 -14.61 14.24 -19.11
C ASP A 167 -14.14 13.90 -20.54
N GLU A 168 -13.74 14.95 -21.26
CA GLU A 168 -13.34 14.95 -22.66
C GLU A 168 -11.89 15.43 -22.81
N ALA A 169 -11.32 15.19 -24.00
CA ALA A 169 -9.99 15.68 -24.35
C ALA A 169 -9.98 17.21 -24.44
N ALA A 170 -8.91 17.83 -23.95
CA ALA A 170 -8.79 19.28 -23.97
C ALA A 170 -8.71 19.82 -25.42
N LYS A 171 -9.43 20.90 -25.69
CA LYS A 171 -9.45 21.60 -26.97
C LYS A 171 -8.99 23.04 -26.80
N TRP A 172 -8.55 23.64 -27.91
CA TRP A 172 -8.19 25.05 -27.90
C TRP A 172 -9.37 25.92 -27.44
N GLY A 173 -9.12 26.77 -26.44
CA GLY A 173 -10.14 27.63 -25.84
C GLY A 173 -10.91 27.01 -24.68
N ASP A 174 -10.65 25.74 -24.31
CA ASP A 174 -11.25 25.12 -23.13
C ASP A 174 -10.74 25.76 -21.83
N GLU A 175 -11.65 25.90 -20.86
CA GLU A 175 -11.27 26.24 -19.47
C GLU A 175 -10.68 25.00 -18.79
N ILE A 176 -9.36 24.97 -18.70
CA ILE A 176 -8.59 23.87 -18.10
C ILE A 176 -8.35 24.07 -16.60
N ASP A 177 -8.46 25.30 -16.08
CA ASP A 177 -8.32 25.61 -14.66
C ASP A 177 -9.66 25.36 -13.95
N LYS A 178 -9.92 24.08 -13.63
CA LYS A 178 -11.19 23.63 -13.04
C LYS A 178 -11.10 23.47 -11.53
N PRO A 179 -12.16 23.84 -10.78
CA PRO A 179 -12.22 23.58 -9.36
C PRO A 179 -12.28 22.08 -9.07
N ARG A 180 -12.00 21.71 -7.81
CA ARG A 180 -12.22 20.35 -7.32
C ARG A 180 -13.68 19.94 -7.50
N THR A 181 -13.89 18.73 -8.02
CA THR A 181 -15.20 18.09 -8.13
C THR A 181 -15.29 16.99 -7.06
N ASP A 182 -16.46 16.88 -6.43
CA ASP A 182 -16.71 15.86 -5.41
C ASP A 182 -16.36 14.47 -5.95
N LYS A 183 -15.54 13.72 -5.21
CA LYS A 183 -15.08 12.37 -5.59
C LYS A 183 -16.24 11.43 -5.95
N ASN A 184 -17.41 11.60 -5.34
CA ASN A 184 -18.58 10.77 -5.64
C ASN A 184 -19.15 11.07 -7.02
N VAL A 185 -19.10 12.34 -7.47
CA VAL A 185 -19.43 12.71 -8.85
C VAL A 185 -18.40 12.12 -9.81
N VAL A 186 -17.10 12.24 -9.48
CA VAL A 186 -16.02 11.66 -10.29
C VAL A 186 -16.21 10.16 -10.49
N TYR A 187 -16.41 9.41 -9.39
CA TYR A 187 -16.65 7.97 -9.44
C TYR A 187 -17.91 7.61 -10.24
N SER A 188 -19.04 8.30 -10.02
CA SER A 188 -20.28 8.03 -10.77
C SER A 188 -20.10 8.24 -12.28
N ARG A 189 -19.41 9.32 -12.70
CA ARG A 189 -19.16 9.59 -14.12
C ARG A 189 -18.23 8.56 -14.77
N VAL A 190 -17.13 8.22 -14.09
CA VAL A 190 -16.21 7.17 -14.54
C VAL A 190 -16.90 5.80 -14.63
N LEU A 191 -17.70 5.46 -13.62
CA LEU A 191 -18.48 4.21 -13.61
C LEU A 191 -19.40 4.11 -14.82
N GLN A 192 -20.12 5.19 -15.17
CA GLN A 192 -20.98 5.16 -16.35
C GLN A 192 -20.16 4.89 -17.62
N GLN A 193 -19.01 5.54 -17.79
CA GLN A 193 -18.15 5.30 -18.96
C GLN A 193 -17.64 3.87 -19.04
N LEU A 194 -17.27 3.27 -17.90
CA LEU A 194 -16.83 1.88 -17.85
C LEU A 194 -17.98 0.91 -18.17
N VAL A 195 -19.16 1.16 -17.62
CA VAL A 195 -20.38 0.36 -17.87
C VAL A 195 -20.73 0.38 -19.36
N ASP A 196 -20.63 1.54 -20.00
CA ASP A 196 -21.00 1.71 -21.41
C ASP A 196 -20.05 0.98 -22.36
N ILE A 197 -18.75 0.93 -22.05
CA ILE A 197 -17.72 0.32 -22.92
C ILE A 197 -17.43 -1.15 -22.61
N GLU A 198 -17.65 -1.62 -21.38
CA GLU A 198 -17.36 -3.00 -20.94
C GLU A 198 -17.88 -4.09 -21.88
N PRO A 199 -19.12 -4.01 -22.43
CA PRO A 199 -19.63 -5.04 -23.33
C PRO A 199 -18.82 -5.24 -24.61
N ASN A 200 -18.11 -4.20 -25.06
CA ASN A 200 -17.33 -4.17 -26.29
C ASN A 200 -15.86 -4.57 -26.06
N MET A 201 -15.45 -4.75 -24.81
CA MET A 201 -14.09 -5.16 -24.47
C MET A 201 -13.89 -6.67 -24.69
N LYS A 202 -12.65 -7.06 -24.95
CA LYS A 202 -12.21 -8.45 -25.11
C LYS A 202 -11.79 -9.04 -23.77
N TRP A 203 -12.11 -10.31 -23.56
CA TRP A 203 -11.62 -11.10 -22.42
C TRP A 203 -10.11 -11.32 -22.52
N SER A 204 -9.45 -11.53 -21.38
CA SER A 204 -8.01 -11.78 -21.27
C SER A 204 -7.52 -12.94 -22.13
N ASP A 205 -8.31 -14.00 -22.32
CA ASP A 205 -7.99 -15.16 -23.15
C ASP A 205 -8.16 -14.94 -24.66
N VAL A 206 -8.75 -13.80 -25.06
CA VAL A 206 -8.96 -13.41 -26.46
C VAL A 206 -8.15 -12.16 -26.84
N ASN A 207 -7.87 -11.30 -25.87
CA ASN A 207 -7.11 -10.08 -26.05
C ASN A 207 -5.63 -10.40 -26.36
N THR A 208 -5.05 -9.77 -27.38
CA THR A 208 -3.65 -10.03 -27.78
C THR A 208 -2.65 -9.69 -26.67
N GLY A 209 -2.95 -8.71 -25.82
CA GLY A 209 -2.13 -8.36 -24.65
C GLY A 209 -2.52 -9.10 -23.36
N GLY A 210 -3.43 -10.07 -23.41
CA GLY A 210 -3.77 -10.89 -22.26
C GLY A 210 -4.20 -10.11 -21.01
N ILE A 211 -3.63 -10.51 -19.88
CA ILE A 211 -3.73 -9.82 -18.57
C ILE A 211 -2.79 -8.62 -18.41
N GLU A 212 -1.91 -8.36 -19.39
CA GLU A 212 -0.97 -7.23 -19.39
C GLU A 212 -1.52 -5.98 -20.09
N ARG A 213 -2.69 -6.10 -20.73
CA ARG A 213 -3.52 -4.99 -21.21
C ARG A 213 -4.89 -5.05 -20.53
N MET A 214 -5.44 -3.89 -20.19
CA MET A 214 -6.73 -3.80 -19.49
C MET A 214 -7.85 -4.43 -20.33
N ASN A 215 -8.25 -5.63 -19.91
CA ASN A 215 -9.22 -6.46 -20.58
C ASN A 215 -10.59 -6.36 -19.91
N ARG A 216 -11.58 -7.07 -20.46
CA ARG A 216 -12.94 -7.10 -19.93
C ARG A 216 -13.03 -7.69 -18.53
N ASP A 217 -12.20 -8.67 -18.19
CA ASP A 217 -12.15 -9.26 -16.85
C ASP A 217 -11.85 -8.19 -15.79
N PHE A 218 -10.81 -7.39 -16.06
CA PHE A 218 -10.44 -6.27 -15.20
C PHE A 218 -11.48 -5.15 -15.23
N ALA A 219 -12.07 -4.82 -16.38
CA ALA A 219 -13.11 -3.79 -16.46
C ALA A 219 -14.30 -4.10 -15.54
N ILE A 220 -14.80 -5.34 -15.57
CA ILE A 220 -15.90 -5.79 -14.71
C ILE A 220 -15.51 -5.71 -13.23
N GLY A 221 -14.31 -6.15 -12.88
CA GLY A 221 -13.82 -6.06 -11.50
C GLY A 221 -13.59 -4.61 -11.05
N LEU A 222 -13.07 -3.73 -11.93
CA LEU A 222 -12.85 -2.31 -11.65
C LEU A 222 -14.17 -1.59 -11.42
N ILE A 223 -15.22 -1.93 -12.18
CA ILE A 223 -16.57 -1.42 -11.95
C ILE A 223 -17.06 -1.84 -10.55
N ALA A 224 -16.91 -3.11 -10.17
CA ALA A 224 -17.29 -3.57 -8.83
C ALA A 224 -16.53 -2.83 -7.73
N ARG A 225 -15.20 -2.67 -7.88
CA ARG A 225 -14.37 -1.93 -6.94
C ARG A 225 -14.80 -0.48 -6.82
N LEU A 226 -14.91 0.25 -7.94
CA LEU A 226 -15.32 1.65 -7.94
C LEU A 226 -16.73 1.84 -7.35
N ALA A 227 -17.64 0.90 -7.57
CA ALA A 227 -18.97 0.92 -6.94
C ALA A 227 -18.87 0.80 -5.41
N LEU A 228 -18.00 -0.06 -4.86
CA LEU A 228 -17.75 -0.12 -3.42
C LEU A 228 -17.13 1.18 -2.87
N PHE A 229 -16.19 1.78 -3.59
CA PHE A 229 -15.60 3.07 -3.19
C PHE A 229 -16.61 4.21 -3.23
N ARG A 230 -17.52 4.19 -4.21
CA ARG A 230 -18.63 5.15 -4.31
C ARG A 230 -19.70 4.94 -3.23
N ALA A 231 -19.88 3.71 -2.75
CA ALA A 231 -20.78 3.40 -1.63
C ALA A 231 -20.15 3.67 -0.24
N GLY A 232 -18.83 3.63 -0.17
CA GLY A 232 -18.07 3.75 1.08
C GLY A 232 -18.01 5.17 1.65
N TYR A 233 -17.36 5.26 2.80
CA TYR A 233 -17.04 6.53 3.43
C TYR A 233 -15.87 7.23 2.73
N GLY A 234 -15.83 8.55 2.82
CA GLY A 234 -14.64 9.32 2.52
C GLY A 234 -14.67 10.68 3.20
N MET A 235 -13.50 11.27 3.39
CA MET A 235 -13.35 12.59 3.98
C MET A 235 -13.98 13.65 3.07
N THR A 236 -14.88 14.44 3.63
CA THR A 236 -15.51 15.59 2.98
C THR A 236 -14.73 16.87 3.27
N LYS A 237 -15.07 17.95 2.55
CA LYS A 237 -14.45 19.28 2.70
C LYS A 237 -14.60 19.88 4.12
N ASP A 238 -15.44 19.35 4.99
CA ASP A 238 -15.50 19.78 6.39
C ASP A 238 -14.55 18.97 7.31
N GLY A 239 -13.74 18.07 6.75
CA GLY A 239 -12.81 17.22 7.49
C GLY A 239 -13.46 16.02 8.17
N THR A 240 -14.73 15.69 7.88
CA THR A 240 -15.44 14.56 8.48
C THR A 240 -15.59 13.39 7.50
N MET A 241 -15.69 12.16 8.03
CA MET A 241 -15.92 10.95 7.22
C MET A 241 -17.42 10.75 7.00
N LYS A 242 -17.85 10.77 5.74
CA LYS A 242 -19.27 10.65 5.36
C LYS A 242 -19.45 9.79 4.11
N ARG A 243 -20.60 9.15 3.97
CA ARG A 243 -21.07 8.59 2.70
C ARG A 243 -21.74 9.69 1.88
N ALA A 244 -21.83 9.52 0.57
CA ALA A 244 -22.52 10.48 -0.31
C ALA A 244 -23.96 10.78 0.16
N ASP A 245 -24.68 9.74 0.58
CA ASP A 245 -26.06 9.81 1.07
C ASP A 245 -26.24 10.73 2.28
N ASP A 246 -25.18 10.99 3.05
CA ASP A 246 -25.23 11.83 4.25
C ASP A 246 -25.19 13.34 3.95
N TYR A 247 -24.73 13.75 2.76
CA TYR A 247 -24.49 15.18 2.46
C TYR A 247 -24.75 15.62 1.01
N LEU A 248 -25.03 14.71 0.09
CA LEU A 248 -25.34 15.03 -1.32
C LEU A 248 -26.79 14.67 -1.66
N THR A 249 -27.34 15.37 -2.65
CA THR A 249 -28.59 14.96 -3.30
C THR A 249 -28.32 13.80 -4.26
N VAL A 250 -28.33 12.58 -3.73
CA VAL A 250 -27.95 11.37 -4.47
C VAL A 250 -28.79 11.06 -5.71
N THR A 251 -29.98 11.64 -5.84
CA THR A 251 -30.84 11.51 -7.02
C THR A 251 -30.41 12.39 -8.20
N ALA A 252 -29.38 13.24 -8.04
CA ALA A 252 -28.86 14.05 -9.13
C ALA A 252 -28.29 13.19 -10.27
N ASP A 253 -28.48 13.63 -11.52
CA ASP A 253 -27.97 12.94 -12.71
C ASP A 253 -26.45 12.76 -12.67
N SER A 254 -25.73 13.69 -12.04
CA SER A 254 -24.27 13.62 -11.87
C SER A 254 -23.79 12.48 -10.95
N LEU A 255 -24.70 11.90 -10.17
CA LEU A 255 -24.42 10.81 -9.23
C LEU A 255 -25.13 9.51 -9.64
N THR A 256 -25.86 9.51 -10.75
CA THR A 256 -26.66 8.37 -11.21
C THR A 256 -25.86 7.52 -12.18
N VAL A 257 -25.84 6.20 -11.96
CA VAL A 257 -25.26 5.22 -12.90
C VAL A 257 -26.34 4.24 -13.32
N THR A 258 -26.51 4.04 -14.63
CA THR A 258 -27.41 3.04 -15.20
C THR A 258 -26.59 1.92 -15.80
N TYR A 259 -26.89 0.68 -15.43
CA TYR A 259 -26.15 -0.51 -15.85
C TYR A 259 -27.08 -1.68 -16.14
N LYS A 260 -26.53 -2.75 -16.74
CA LYS A 260 -27.23 -4.01 -16.94
C LYS A 260 -26.60 -5.09 -16.08
N ASP A 261 -27.43 -5.79 -15.32
CA ASP A 261 -26.97 -6.96 -14.58
C ASP A 261 -26.66 -8.15 -15.50
N VAL A 262 -26.26 -9.28 -14.92
CA VAL A 262 -25.89 -10.48 -15.69
C VAL A 262 -27.05 -11.04 -16.53
N ASN A 263 -28.30 -10.77 -16.16
CA ASN A 263 -29.49 -11.19 -16.90
C ASN A 263 -29.91 -10.18 -17.97
N GLY A 264 -29.14 -9.09 -18.15
CA GLY A 264 -29.45 -8.01 -19.07
C GLY A 264 -30.51 -7.04 -18.56
N GLN A 265 -30.94 -7.15 -17.30
CA GLN A 265 -31.92 -6.24 -16.71
C GLN A 265 -31.27 -4.88 -16.41
N GLN A 266 -31.91 -3.80 -16.89
CA GLN A 266 -31.45 -2.45 -16.61
C GLN A 266 -31.74 -2.08 -15.15
N LYS A 267 -30.72 -1.58 -14.46
CA LYS A 267 -30.75 -1.12 -13.07
C LYS A 267 -30.14 0.27 -12.97
N THR A 268 -30.44 0.96 -11.87
CA THR A 268 -29.93 2.30 -11.57
C THR A 268 -29.35 2.32 -10.16
N ALA A 269 -28.14 2.87 -10.02
CA ALA A 269 -27.48 3.12 -8.75
C ALA A 269 -27.35 4.62 -8.48
N GLN A 270 -27.80 5.04 -7.29
CA GLN A 270 -27.80 6.43 -6.81
C GLN A 270 -27.36 6.50 -5.35
N THR A 271 -27.96 5.66 -4.51
CA THR A 271 -27.69 5.52 -3.07
C THR A 271 -26.54 4.54 -2.80
N TYR A 272 -25.94 4.60 -1.60
CA TYR A 272 -24.87 3.69 -1.23
C TYR A 272 -25.28 2.21 -1.31
N THR A 273 -26.51 1.86 -0.91
CA THR A 273 -27.01 0.48 -0.99
C THR A 273 -27.15 0.02 -2.44
N GLN A 274 -27.58 0.88 -3.35
CA GLN A 274 -27.66 0.52 -4.77
C GLN A 274 -26.27 0.41 -5.41
N TYR A 275 -25.28 1.17 -4.95
CA TYR A 275 -23.89 0.97 -5.37
C TYR A 275 -23.29 -0.34 -4.83
N TYR A 276 -23.62 -0.75 -3.60
CA TYR A 276 -23.31 -2.10 -3.12
C TYR A 276 -24.00 -3.18 -3.97
N GLN A 277 -25.26 -2.96 -4.38
CA GLN A 277 -25.95 -3.88 -5.29
C GLN A 277 -25.27 -3.96 -6.66
N MET A 278 -24.80 -2.83 -7.19
CA MET A 278 -24.01 -2.80 -8.43
C MET A 278 -22.70 -3.58 -8.28
N ALA A 279 -21.98 -3.43 -7.17
CA ALA A 279 -20.77 -4.19 -6.90
C ALA A 279 -21.04 -5.71 -6.86
N LYS A 280 -22.09 -6.13 -6.12
CA LYS A 280 -22.55 -7.52 -6.10
C LYS A 280 -22.87 -8.03 -7.51
N ASP A 281 -23.67 -7.29 -8.28
CA ASP A 281 -24.08 -7.67 -9.63
C ASP A 281 -22.88 -7.86 -10.56
N TYR A 282 -21.90 -6.96 -10.53
CA TYR A 282 -20.69 -7.05 -11.36
C TYR A 282 -19.75 -8.17 -10.92
N CYS A 283 -19.59 -8.42 -9.61
CA CYS A 283 -18.85 -9.59 -9.14
C CYS A 283 -19.49 -10.90 -9.61
N GLN A 284 -20.82 -11.04 -9.46
CA GLN A 284 -21.56 -12.21 -9.94
C GLN A 284 -21.49 -12.33 -11.47
N LYS A 285 -21.55 -11.21 -12.20
CA LYS A 285 -21.37 -11.16 -13.65
C LYS A 285 -20.04 -11.76 -14.08
N LEU A 286 -18.93 -11.39 -13.43
CA LEU A 286 -17.61 -11.98 -13.75
C LEU A 286 -17.59 -13.49 -13.49
N ILE A 287 -18.04 -13.90 -12.30
CA ILE A 287 -18.03 -15.31 -11.86
C ILE A 287 -18.86 -16.19 -12.81
N GLN A 288 -19.98 -15.68 -13.32
CA GLN A 288 -20.85 -16.41 -14.24
C GLN A 288 -20.33 -16.41 -15.69
N LEU A 289 -19.87 -15.27 -16.19
CA LEU A 289 -19.44 -15.15 -17.59
C LEU A 289 -18.06 -15.76 -17.84
N LYS A 290 -17.16 -15.71 -16.85
CA LYS A 290 -15.82 -16.27 -16.92
C LYS A 290 -15.43 -16.93 -15.59
N PRO A 291 -15.99 -18.11 -15.27
CA PRO A 291 -15.60 -18.86 -14.10
C PRO A 291 -14.12 -19.25 -14.17
N ARG A 292 -13.48 -19.25 -13.00
CA ARG A 292 -12.09 -19.64 -12.79
C ARG A 292 -11.87 -20.04 -11.34
N ASP A 293 -10.77 -20.75 -11.12
CA ASP A 293 -10.31 -21.16 -9.80
C ASP A 293 -9.16 -20.26 -9.32
N LEU A 294 -8.93 -20.26 -8.01
CA LEU A 294 -7.72 -19.69 -7.42
C LEU A 294 -6.56 -20.66 -7.65
N TYR A 295 -5.33 -20.14 -7.70
CA TYR A 295 -4.15 -20.97 -7.71
C TYR A 295 -4.08 -21.82 -6.45
N ALA A 296 -3.77 -23.11 -6.61
CA ALA A 296 -3.62 -24.04 -5.49
C ALA A 296 -2.51 -23.58 -4.52
N ASN A 297 -1.39 -23.07 -5.05
CA ASN A 297 -0.37 -22.40 -4.28
C ASN A 297 -0.61 -20.89 -4.30
N PHE A 298 -0.85 -20.30 -3.12
CA PHE A 298 -1.02 -18.84 -2.96
C PHE A 298 0.12 -18.03 -3.57
N GLU A 299 1.34 -18.55 -3.52
CA GLU A 299 2.52 -17.82 -3.97
C GLU A 299 2.66 -17.76 -5.50
N GLN A 300 1.87 -18.55 -6.24
CA GLN A 300 2.07 -18.79 -7.66
C GLN A 300 2.03 -17.50 -8.50
N SER A 301 1.10 -16.57 -8.22
CA SER A 301 1.00 -15.31 -8.97
C SER A 301 2.27 -14.46 -8.82
N PHE A 302 2.82 -14.37 -7.62
CA PHE A 302 4.02 -13.56 -7.37
C PHE A 302 5.27 -14.20 -7.98
N ILE A 303 5.33 -15.53 -8.03
CA ILE A 303 6.36 -16.27 -8.78
C ILE A 303 6.24 -15.98 -10.28
N ASN A 304 5.03 -15.97 -10.81
CA ASN A 304 4.76 -15.68 -12.21
C ASN A 304 5.24 -14.25 -12.58
N GLU A 305 4.86 -13.25 -11.77
CA GLU A 305 5.27 -11.84 -11.93
C GLU A 305 6.80 -11.67 -11.92
N MET A 306 7.50 -12.31 -10.97
CA MET A 306 8.97 -12.25 -10.90
C MET A 306 9.67 -12.92 -12.08
N ASN A 307 9.00 -13.84 -12.78
CA ASN A 307 9.54 -14.59 -13.91
C ASN A 307 8.97 -14.14 -15.27
N TYR A 308 8.16 -13.08 -15.30
CA TYR A 308 7.48 -12.53 -16.47
C TYR A 308 6.62 -13.58 -17.18
N THR A 309 5.94 -14.41 -16.38
CA THR A 309 5.00 -15.42 -16.86
C THR A 309 3.60 -14.87 -16.69
N CYS A 310 2.84 -14.82 -17.79
CA CYS A 310 1.45 -14.34 -17.77
C CYS A 310 0.52 -15.49 -18.14
N GLU A 311 -0.50 -15.72 -17.31
CA GLU A 311 -1.53 -16.74 -17.54
C GLU A 311 -2.90 -16.08 -17.69
N ASN A 312 -3.49 -16.20 -18.87
CA ASN A 312 -4.79 -15.62 -19.15
C ASN A 312 -5.92 -16.47 -18.56
N ASN A 313 -7.02 -15.82 -18.17
CA ASN A 313 -8.16 -16.45 -17.50
C ASN A 313 -7.78 -17.29 -16.26
N ALA A 314 -6.68 -16.92 -15.59
CA ALA A 314 -6.25 -17.46 -14.30
C ALA A 314 -6.62 -16.49 -13.15
N GLU A 315 -5.95 -16.58 -12.00
CA GLU A 315 -6.31 -15.76 -10.83
C GLU A 315 -6.08 -14.26 -11.06
N VAL A 316 -5.03 -13.85 -11.79
CA VAL A 316 -4.75 -12.43 -12.05
C VAL A 316 -5.67 -11.91 -13.16
N LEU A 317 -6.39 -10.81 -12.91
CA LEU A 317 -7.28 -10.20 -13.91
C LEU A 317 -6.54 -9.17 -14.77
N TYR A 318 -5.68 -8.40 -14.11
CA TYR A 318 -4.77 -7.47 -14.75
C TYR A 318 -3.56 -7.21 -13.85
N GLU A 319 -2.39 -7.20 -14.48
CA GLU A 319 -1.14 -6.77 -13.89
C GLU A 319 -0.50 -5.69 -14.77
N VAL A 320 0.15 -4.74 -14.13
CA VAL A 320 0.93 -3.73 -14.83
C VAL A 320 2.18 -4.40 -15.38
N ALA A 321 2.21 -4.53 -16.71
CA ALA A 321 3.39 -4.98 -17.44
C ALA A 321 4.48 -3.91 -17.39
N PHE A 322 5.51 -4.14 -16.58
CA PHE A 322 6.62 -3.21 -16.49
C PHE A 322 7.70 -3.55 -17.51
N VAL A 323 8.12 -2.53 -18.25
CA VAL A 323 9.25 -2.69 -19.17
C VAL A 323 10.55 -2.69 -18.37
N GLN A 324 11.36 -3.74 -18.53
CA GLN A 324 12.69 -3.81 -17.93
C GLN A 324 13.51 -2.55 -18.25
N ASN A 325 14.23 -2.02 -17.26
CA ASN A 325 14.93 -0.74 -17.24
C ASN A 325 14.06 0.53 -17.18
N PHE A 326 12.74 0.41 -17.36
CA PHE A 326 11.84 1.56 -17.40
C PHE A 326 10.75 1.51 -16.32
N GLY A 327 10.62 0.42 -15.55
CA GLY A 327 9.70 0.28 -14.42
C GLY A 327 9.85 -1.08 -13.70
N GLY A 328 8.94 -1.39 -12.78
CA GLY A 328 8.97 -2.63 -12.00
C GLY A 328 9.74 -2.48 -10.70
N ASP A 329 9.64 -1.32 -10.04
CA ASP A 329 10.33 -1.04 -8.78
C ASP A 329 9.75 -1.79 -7.57
N ILE A 330 8.79 -2.71 -7.78
CA ILE A 330 8.11 -3.44 -6.71
C ILE A 330 9.07 -4.35 -5.95
N GLY A 331 9.94 -5.11 -6.63
CA GLY A 331 10.96 -5.93 -5.97
C GLY A 331 12.02 -5.10 -5.21
N TRP A 332 12.16 -3.82 -5.55
CA TRP A 332 13.05 -2.89 -4.84
C TRP A 332 12.37 -2.20 -3.64
N SER A 333 11.08 -1.86 -3.79
CA SER A 333 10.31 -1.09 -2.82
C SER A 333 9.60 -1.99 -1.79
N PHE A 334 9.04 -3.13 -2.24
CA PHE A 334 8.15 -4.08 -1.55
C PHE A 334 8.70 -5.52 -1.58
N GLY A 335 10.03 -5.65 -1.70
CA GLY A 335 10.70 -6.95 -1.69
C GLY A 335 11.48 -7.18 -0.40
N VAL A 336 12.12 -8.34 -0.35
CA VAL A 336 13.07 -8.68 0.71
C VAL A 336 14.41 -7.99 0.42
N PRO A 337 15.05 -7.30 1.40
CA PRO A 337 16.34 -6.69 1.18
C PRO A 337 17.35 -7.70 0.66
N ASN A 338 18.14 -7.24 -0.30
CA ASN A 338 19.14 -8.03 -0.98
C ASN A 338 20.35 -7.13 -1.20
N THR A 339 21.44 -7.39 -0.48
CA THR A 339 22.57 -6.46 -0.38
C THR A 339 23.89 -7.16 -0.64
N GLY A 340 24.82 -6.46 -1.30
CA GLY A 340 26.17 -6.97 -1.58
C GLY A 340 26.30 -7.47 -3.02
N THR A 341 27.04 -8.57 -3.20
CA THR A 341 27.09 -9.30 -4.47
C THR A 341 25.78 -10.07 -4.62
N ASN A 342 25.04 -9.86 -5.71
CA ASN A 342 23.86 -10.65 -6.04
C ASN A 342 23.51 -10.58 -7.54
N VAL A 343 23.13 -11.72 -8.12
CA VAL A 343 22.75 -11.86 -9.54
C VAL A 343 21.45 -11.14 -9.92
N ASN A 344 20.55 -10.96 -8.96
CA ASN A 344 19.25 -10.30 -9.11
C ASN A 344 19.25 -8.87 -8.54
N GLY A 345 20.44 -8.27 -8.36
CA GLY A 345 20.65 -6.86 -8.01
C GLY A 345 20.58 -6.55 -6.50
N ASN A 346 20.72 -5.26 -6.14
CA ASN A 346 20.57 -4.74 -4.74
C ASN A 346 19.20 -4.09 -4.41
N THR A 347 18.60 -4.39 -3.26
CA THR A 347 17.26 -3.97 -2.79
C THR A 347 17.37 -3.22 -1.48
N THR A 348 16.61 -2.13 -1.35
CA THR A 348 16.56 -1.34 -0.11
C THR A 348 15.34 -1.68 0.75
N ALA A 349 14.25 -2.18 0.15
CA ALA A 349 12.95 -2.42 0.81
C ALA A 349 12.43 -1.17 1.54
N GLN A 350 11.67 -0.35 0.82
CA GLN A 350 11.13 0.91 1.34
C GLN A 350 9.75 0.76 2.00
N VAL A 351 9.20 -0.45 1.99
CA VAL A 351 8.01 -0.83 2.73
C VAL A 351 8.28 -2.14 3.46
N ALA A 352 7.94 -2.12 4.75
CA ALA A 352 8.02 -3.23 5.67
C ALA A 352 6.60 -3.62 6.11
N VAL A 353 6.49 -4.72 6.85
CA VAL A 353 5.22 -5.19 7.41
C VAL A 353 5.26 -5.14 8.94
N THR A 354 4.11 -4.92 9.56
CA THR A 354 4.05 -4.82 11.01
C THR A 354 4.24 -6.21 11.66
N PRO A 355 4.92 -6.28 12.82
CA PRO A 355 4.97 -7.51 13.61
C PRO A 355 3.57 -8.04 13.97
N THR A 356 2.62 -7.16 14.27
CA THR A 356 1.25 -7.54 14.62
C THR A 356 0.51 -8.19 13.46
N TYR A 357 0.78 -7.77 12.22
CA TYR A 357 0.25 -8.46 11.04
C TYR A 357 0.77 -9.90 10.95
N TYR A 358 2.08 -10.12 11.11
CA TYR A 358 2.64 -11.49 11.14
C TYR A 358 1.97 -12.35 12.21
N MET A 359 1.77 -11.78 13.40
CA MET A 359 1.16 -12.49 14.53
C MET A 359 -0.36 -12.70 14.38
N SER A 360 -1.03 -11.95 13.50
CA SER A 360 -2.48 -12.06 13.26
C SER A 360 -2.88 -13.32 12.49
N PHE A 361 -1.96 -13.90 11.72
CA PHE A 361 -2.22 -15.13 10.98
C PHE A 361 -2.44 -16.30 11.94
N ALA A 362 -3.37 -17.19 11.56
CA ALA A 362 -3.47 -18.50 12.19
C ALA A 362 -2.21 -19.33 11.92
N ASP A 363 -1.94 -20.31 12.79
CA ASP A 363 -0.66 -21.02 12.78
C ASP A 363 -0.43 -21.82 11.49
N ASN A 364 -1.51 -22.33 10.90
CA ASN A 364 -1.53 -23.14 9.68
C ASN A 364 -1.87 -22.35 8.40
N ASP A 365 -1.93 -21.02 8.46
CA ASP A 365 -2.19 -20.20 7.28
C ASP A 365 -0.94 -20.13 6.39
N SER A 366 -1.00 -20.78 5.21
CA SER A 366 0.14 -20.85 4.28
C SER A 366 0.57 -19.48 3.73
N ARG A 367 -0.30 -18.47 3.81
CA ARG A 367 0.01 -17.12 3.31
C ARG A 367 1.00 -16.38 4.19
N ARG A 368 1.05 -16.67 5.49
CA ARG A 368 1.88 -15.95 6.47
C ARG A 368 3.33 -15.80 6.00
N ASP A 369 3.96 -16.93 5.66
CA ASP A 369 5.39 -16.97 5.31
C ASP A 369 5.67 -16.67 3.82
N VAL A 370 4.61 -16.42 3.03
CA VAL A 370 4.67 -15.83 1.68
C VAL A 370 4.56 -14.31 1.78
N CYS A 371 3.62 -13.81 2.60
CA CYS A 371 3.40 -12.39 2.84
C CYS A 371 4.53 -11.74 3.62
N VAL A 372 5.12 -12.44 4.60
CA VAL A 372 6.07 -11.85 5.55
C VAL A 372 7.41 -12.58 5.54
N ALA A 373 8.47 -11.85 5.22
CA ALA A 373 9.84 -12.33 5.30
C ALA A 373 10.46 -11.99 6.68
N LYS A 374 10.83 -13.05 7.40
CA LYS A 374 11.61 -13.00 8.66
C LYS A 374 13.12 -12.98 8.44
N TYR A 375 13.55 -12.66 7.24
CA TYR A 375 14.94 -12.71 6.83
C TYR A 375 15.26 -11.63 5.80
N GLN A 376 16.55 -11.46 5.53
CA GLN A 376 17.10 -10.65 4.44
C GLN A 376 18.27 -11.37 3.78
N HIS A 377 18.62 -10.95 2.57
CA HIS A 377 19.76 -11.44 1.80
C HIS A 377 20.94 -10.48 1.91
N VAL A 378 22.10 -11.01 2.29
CA VAL A 378 23.35 -10.26 2.52
C VAL A 378 24.54 -11.07 2.02
N ASN A 379 25.25 -10.55 1.01
CA ASN A 379 26.43 -11.14 0.37
C ASN A 379 26.21 -12.60 -0.05
N ASP A 380 25.17 -12.85 -0.84
CA ASP A 380 24.72 -14.19 -1.26
C ASP A 380 24.42 -15.16 -0.11
N THR A 381 24.11 -14.64 1.08
CA THR A 381 23.68 -15.45 2.24
C THR A 381 22.40 -14.92 2.87
N ILE A 382 21.67 -15.78 3.59
CA ILE A 382 20.48 -15.38 4.36
C ILE A 382 20.80 -14.97 5.80
N GLN A 383 20.08 -13.98 6.34
CA GLN A 383 20.18 -13.52 7.74
C GLN A 383 18.78 -13.32 8.34
N ALA A 384 18.57 -13.78 9.57
CA ALA A 384 17.36 -13.50 10.35
C ALA A 384 17.25 -12.00 10.66
N VAL A 385 16.02 -11.49 10.75
CA VAL A 385 15.75 -10.10 11.14
C VAL A 385 14.84 -10.05 12.35
N ALA A 386 15.03 -9.02 13.17
CA ALA A 386 14.19 -8.79 14.33
C ALA A 386 12.78 -8.36 13.90
N SER A 387 11.79 -8.44 14.80
CA SER A 387 10.38 -8.15 14.50
C SER A 387 10.16 -6.79 13.82
N THR A 388 10.81 -5.74 14.28
CA THR A 388 10.70 -4.38 13.69
C THR A 388 11.38 -4.23 12.33
N GLY A 389 11.94 -5.30 11.78
CA GLY A 389 12.56 -5.38 10.46
C GLY A 389 11.93 -6.44 9.56
N LEU A 390 10.66 -6.78 9.75
CA LEU A 390 9.94 -7.70 8.87
C LEU A 390 9.63 -7.05 7.52
N TYR A 391 9.84 -7.79 6.44
CA TYR A 391 9.66 -7.28 5.07
C TYR A 391 8.53 -7.99 4.33
N ALA A 392 8.04 -7.36 3.27
CA ALA A 392 7.10 -7.97 2.33
C ALA A 392 7.79 -9.13 1.59
N GLY A 393 7.24 -10.34 1.69
CA GLY A 393 7.84 -11.56 1.14
C GLY A 393 7.41 -11.90 -0.30
N LYS A 394 6.31 -11.32 -0.79
CA LYS A 394 5.68 -11.66 -2.08
C LYS A 394 6.64 -11.49 -3.26
N TRP A 395 7.37 -10.38 -3.32
CA TRP A 395 8.35 -10.07 -4.37
C TRP A 395 9.80 -10.23 -3.89
N ASP A 396 10.09 -11.33 -3.21
CA ASP A 396 11.45 -11.74 -2.88
C ASP A 396 12.21 -12.16 -4.15
N ARG A 397 12.78 -11.17 -4.82
CA ARG A 397 13.48 -11.33 -6.09
C ARG A 397 14.76 -12.16 -6.02
N ALA A 398 15.29 -12.45 -4.83
CA ALA A 398 16.40 -13.40 -4.72
C ALA A 398 15.95 -14.82 -5.11
N ARG A 399 14.63 -15.06 -5.16
CA ARG A 399 13.99 -16.33 -5.55
C ARG A 399 13.51 -16.35 -6.99
N ALA A 400 13.66 -15.25 -7.74
CA ALA A 400 13.33 -15.23 -9.16
C ALA A 400 14.19 -16.26 -9.90
N ALA A 401 13.55 -17.11 -10.70
CA ALA A 401 14.25 -18.08 -11.55
C ALA A 401 14.87 -17.38 -12.77
N LYS A 402 14.28 -16.26 -13.19
CA LYS A 402 14.83 -15.36 -14.19
C LYS A 402 15.94 -14.48 -13.60
N GLU A 403 17.03 -14.31 -14.34
CA GLU A 403 18.07 -13.34 -14.00
C GLU A 403 17.54 -11.92 -14.21
N LEU A 404 17.48 -11.15 -13.12
CA LEU A 404 17.03 -9.75 -13.16
C LEU A 404 18.20 -8.76 -13.39
N GLY A 405 19.43 -9.25 -13.26
CA GLY A 405 20.66 -8.50 -13.49
C GLY A 405 21.24 -7.85 -12.23
N SER A 406 22.58 -7.88 -12.09
CA SER A 406 23.30 -7.38 -10.90
C SER A 406 23.37 -5.84 -10.82
N GLY A 407 23.23 -5.13 -11.94
CA GLY A 407 23.28 -3.67 -12.02
C GLY A 407 21.95 -2.95 -11.78
N SER A 408 20.82 -3.67 -11.87
CA SER A 408 19.48 -3.10 -11.69
C SER A 408 19.06 -3.20 -10.23
N SER A 409 19.15 -2.08 -9.51
CA SER A 409 18.44 -1.95 -8.22
C SER A 409 16.96 -1.66 -8.44
N LYS A 410 16.65 -0.78 -9.39
CA LYS A 410 15.33 -0.37 -9.89
C LYS A 410 15.16 -0.77 -11.36
N GLY A 411 13.92 -0.81 -11.85
CA GLY A 411 13.66 -1.13 -13.25
C GLY A 411 13.69 -2.62 -13.54
N THR A 412 13.36 -3.49 -12.59
CA THR A 412 13.51 -4.94 -12.75
C THR A 412 12.49 -5.57 -13.68
N GLY A 413 11.49 -4.81 -14.16
CA GLY A 413 10.41 -5.34 -14.99
C GLY A 413 9.49 -6.35 -14.29
N ILE A 414 9.61 -6.53 -12.97
CA ILE A 414 8.69 -7.38 -12.20
C ILE A 414 7.31 -6.73 -12.25
N ASN A 415 6.31 -7.45 -12.74
CA ASN A 415 4.93 -7.00 -12.86
C ASN A 415 4.26 -6.76 -11.50
N PHE A 416 3.16 -6.01 -11.49
CA PHE A 416 2.40 -5.74 -10.26
C PHE A 416 0.89 -5.96 -10.48
N PRO A 417 0.23 -6.82 -9.68
CA PRO A 417 -1.16 -7.15 -9.88
C PRO A 417 -2.03 -6.00 -9.37
N LEU A 418 -2.90 -5.44 -10.22
CA LEU A 418 -3.89 -4.46 -9.76
C LEU A 418 -5.18 -5.11 -9.27
N MET A 419 -5.45 -6.34 -9.71
CA MET A 419 -6.61 -7.09 -9.29
C MET A 419 -6.42 -8.58 -9.55
N ARG A 420 -6.71 -9.37 -8.51
CA ARG A 420 -6.82 -10.83 -8.57
C ARG A 420 -8.27 -11.25 -8.37
N TYR A 421 -8.57 -12.49 -8.73
CA TYR A 421 -9.91 -13.06 -8.62
C TYR A 421 -10.36 -13.21 -7.16
N SER A 422 -9.43 -13.42 -6.23
CA SER A 422 -9.71 -13.37 -4.79
C SER A 422 -10.29 -12.01 -4.36
N ASP A 423 -9.91 -10.90 -5.00
CA ASP A 423 -10.50 -9.57 -4.70
C ASP A 423 -11.96 -9.55 -5.11
N VAL A 424 -12.31 -10.11 -6.28
CA VAL A 424 -13.70 -10.21 -6.74
C VAL A 424 -14.56 -11.07 -5.80
N LEU A 425 -14.01 -12.19 -5.30
CA LEU A 425 -14.69 -13.04 -4.33
C LEU A 425 -14.93 -12.29 -3.00
N LEU A 426 -13.92 -11.59 -2.49
CA LEU A 426 -14.06 -10.87 -1.22
C LEU A 426 -14.91 -9.60 -1.35
N MET A 427 -14.91 -8.93 -2.51
CA MET A 427 -15.85 -7.84 -2.83
C MET A 427 -17.29 -8.37 -2.92
N LEU A 428 -17.51 -9.57 -3.47
CA LEU A 428 -18.83 -10.21 -3.48
C LEU A 428 -19.30 -10.52 -2.05
N ALA A 429 -18.43 -11.12 -1.23
CA ALA A 429 -18.74 -11.42 0.16
C ALA A 429 -19.10 -10.16 0.94
N GLU A 430 -18.34 -9.08 0.75
CA GLU A 430 -18.61 -7.79 1.37
C GLU A 430 -19.95 -7.19 0.94
N ALA A 431 -20.18 -7.09 -0.37
CA ALA A 431 -21.39 -6.48 -0.90
C ALA A 431 -22.63 -7.27 -0.50
N GLU A 432 -22.56 -8.60 -0.53
CA GLU A 432 -23.66 -9.45 -0.10
C GLU A 432 -23.94 -9.33 1.40
N ASN A 433 -22.89 -9.27 2.23
CA ASN A 433 -23.05 -9.07 3.66
C ASN A 433 -23.64 -7.70 4.02
N GLU A 434 -23.22 -6.64 3.32
CA GLU A 434 -23.77 -5.30 3.54
C GLU A 434 -25.28 -5.25 3.23
N LEU A 435 -25.70 -5.90 2.16
CA LEU A 435 -27.09 -5.88 1.69
C LEU A 435 -28.00 -6.86 2.44
N ASN A 436 -27.53 -8.08 2.68
CA ASN A 436 -28.37 -9.22 3.06
C ASN A 436 -27.85 -9.99 4.29
N GLY A 437 -26.72 -9.58 4.89
CA GLY A 437 -26.01 -10.37 5.90
C GLY A 437 -25.26 -11.57 5.31
N PRO A 438 -24.72 -12.48 6.15
CA PRO A 438 -23.83 -13.56 5.69
C PRO A 438 -24.61 -14.71 5.03
N THR A 439 -25.10 -14.47 3.81
CA THR A 439 -25.81 -15.49 3.01
C THR A 439 -24.85 -16.60 2.55
N SER A 440 -25.39 -17.67 1.98
CA SER A 440 -24.56 -18.76 1.43
C SER A 440 -23.59 -18.27 0.37
N ILE A 441 -23.99 -17.32 -0.48
CA ILE A 441 -23.14 -16.74 -1.52
C ILE A 441 -21.94 -16.02 -0.90
N ALA A 442 -22.18 -15.23 0.16
CA ALA A 442 -21.10 -14.54 0.87
C ALA A 442 -20.14 -15.53 1.53
N LYS A 443 -20.69 -16.51 2.27
CA LYS A 443 -19.91 -17.54 2.97
C LYS A 443 -19.12 -18.40 2.00
N GLU A 444 -19.68 -18.81 0.87
CA GLU A 444 -18.98 -19.59 -0.16
C GLU A 444 -17.81 -18.81 -0.77
N ALA A 445 -17.98 -17.51 -1.03
CA ALA A 445 -16.90 -16.67 -1.56
C ALA A 445 -15.73 -16.54 -0.56
N LEU A 446 -16.03 -16.33 0.74
CA LEU A 446 -15.03 -16.35 1.81
C LEU A 446 -14.35 -17.72 1.93
N THR A 447 -15.15 -18.80 1.94
CA THR A 447 -14.65 -20.18 2.03
C THR A 447 -13.68 -20.50 0.91
N LYS A 448 -13.90 -20.07 -0.34
CA LYS A 448 -12.97 -20.33 -1.46
C LYS A 448 -11.57 -19.77 -1.21
N VAL A 449 -11.48 -18.53 -0.76
CA VAL A 449 -10.19 -17.88 -0.47
C VAL A 449 -9.50 -18.56 0.70
N ARG A 450 -10.25 -18.82 1.76
CA ARG A 450 -9.74 -19.42 3.00
C ARG A 450 -9.34 -20.88 2.82
N ALA A 451 -10.12 -21.67 2.10
CA ALA A 451 -9.80 -23.07 1.77
C ALA A 451 -8.45 -23.21 1.05
N ARG A 452 -8.14 -22.28 0.14
CA ARG A 452 -6.82 -22.25 -0.52
C ARG A 452 -5.71 -21.95 0.48
N ALA A 453 -5.89 -20.96 1.36
CA ALA A 453 -4.89 -20.59 2.37
C ALA A 453 -4.57 -21.73 3.35
N PHE A 454 -5.56 -22.56 3.68
CA PHE A 454 -5.45 -23.65 4.66
C PHE A 454 -5.42 -25.05 4.02
N ALA A 455 -5.15 -25.17 2.72
CA ALA A 455 -5.24 -26.45 1.98
C ALA A 455 -4.40 -27.58 2.60
N ASN A 456 -3.31 -27.26 3.30
CA ASN A 456 -2.43 -28.20 4.00
C ASN A 456 -2.57 -28.15 5.52
N SER A 457 -3.60 -27.50 6.06
CA SER A 457 -3.79 -27.36 7.50
C SER A 457 -4.17 -28.69 8.14
N PRO A 458 -3.49 -29.13 9.22
CA PRO A 458 -3.91 -30.29 10.02
C PRO A 458 -5.25 -30.04 10.74
N THR A 459 -5.64 -28.78 10.93
CA THR A 459 -6.89 -28.35 11.59
C THR A 459 -7.84 -27.69 10.59
N TYR A 460 -7.87 -28.17 9.33
CA TYR A 460 -8.70 -27.60 8.26
C TYR A 460 -10.19 -27.40 8.64
N ALA A 461 -10.76 -28.34 9.41
CA ALA A 461 -12.15 -28.24 9.85
C ALA A 461 -12.37 -26.97 10.69
N ASP A 462 -11.55 -26.75 11.71
CA ASP A 462 -11.59 -25.59 12.59
C ASP A 462 -11.24 -24.32 11.80
N ASP A 463 -10.15 -24.38 11.03
CA ASP A 463 -9.60 -23.25 10.30
C ASP A 463 -10.56 -22.75 9.22
N VAL A 464 -11.32 -23.61 8.54
CA VAL A 464 -12.15 -23.21 7.39
C VAL A 464 -13.63 -23.44 7.65
N THR A 465 -14.02 -24.70 7.84
CA THR A 465 -15.43 -25.09 7.86
C THR A 465 -16.17 -24.51 9.06
N GLU A 466 -15.65 -24.72 10.27
CA GLU A 466 -16.26 -24.25 11.51
C GLU A 466 -16.12 -22.74 11.66
N TYR A 467 -14.95 -22.19 11.32
CA TYR A 467 -14.73 -20.74 11.28
C TYR A 467 -15.82 -20.02 10.48
N VAL A 468 -16.05 -20.41 9.22
CA VAL A 468 -17.06 -19.74 8.36
C VAL A 468 -18.49 -20.06 8.80
N ALA A 469 -18.75 -21.27 9.30
CA ALA A 469 -20.06 -21.63 9.84
C ALA A 469 -20.46 -20.74 11.02
N ASN A 470 -19.51 -20.37 11.89
CA ASN A 470 -19.75 -19.58 13.09
C ASN A 470 -19.95 -18.07 12.86
N LEU A 471 -19.64 -17.57 11.66
CA LEU A 471 -19.89 -16.17 11.29
C LEU A 471 -21.39 -15.96 10.97
N ASN A 472 -22.19 -15.75 12.01
CA ASN A 472 -23.67 -15.75 11.91
C ASN A 472 -24.28 -14.34 11.90
N THR A 473 -23.53 -13.32 12.29
CA THR A 473 -24.01 -11.93 12.26
C THR A 473 -23.35 -11.14 11.14
N LYS A 474 -24.02 -10.07 10.71
CA LYS A 474 -23.48 -9.13 9.73
C LYS A 474 -22.15 -8.52 10.20
N GLU A 475 -22.05 -8.20 11.49
CA GLU A 475 -20.85 -7.60 12.08
C GLU A 475 -19.69 -8.59 12.15
N ASP A 476 -19.91 -9.82 12.66
CA ASP A 476 -18.86 -10.85 12.72
C ASP A 476 -18.32 -11.17 11.34
N PHE A 477 -19.21 -11.33 10.36
CA PHE A 477 -18.81 -11.64 8.99
C PHE A 477 -18.09 -10.46 8.33
N PHE A 478 -18.50 -9.22 8.61
CA PHE A 478 -17.79 -8.04 8.13
C PHE A 478 -16.37 -7.95 8.72
N ASN A 479 -16.22 -8.15 10.03
CA ASN A 479 -14.90 -8.19 10.68
C ASN A 479 -14.02 -9.30 10.10
N ALA A 480 -14.59 -10.47 9.82
CA ALA A 480 -13.88 -11.56 9.14
C ALA A 480 -13.43 -11.17 7.72
N ILE A 481 -14.23 -10.42 6.95
CA ILE A 481 -13.81 -9.90 5.64
C ILE A 481 -12.67 -8.88 5.79
N VAL A 482 -12.77 -7.99 6.78
CA VAL A 482 -11.72 -7.01 7.06
C VAL A 482 -10.38 -7.72 7.33
N ASP A 483 -10.39 -8.78 8.13
CA ASP A 483 -9.18 -9.54 8.44
C ASP A 483 -8.71 -10.41 7.27
N GLU A 484 -9.63 -11.09 6.57
CA GLU A 484 -9.29 -11.93 5.40
C GLU A 484 -8.68 -11.10 4.27
N ARG A 485 -9.16 -9.86 4.04
CA ARG A 485 -8.55 -8.93 3.09
C ARG A 485 -7.16 -8.48 3.51
N ALA A 486 -6.87 -8.38 4.82
CA ALA A 486 -5.51 -8.13 5.30
C ALA A 486 -4.58 -9.30 4.97
N TRP A 487 -4.98 -10.53 5.31
CA TRP A 487 -4.19 -11.74 5.11
C TRP A 487 -3.96 -12.08 3.64
N GLU A 488 -4.98 -11.86 2.80
CA GLU A 488 -4.92 -12.14 1.37
C GLU A 488 -4.09 -11.08 0.61
N PHE A 489 -4.29 -9.79 0.91
CA PHE A 489 -3.75 -8.67 0.12
C PHE A 489 -2.64 -7.87 0.78
N GLY A 490 -2.10 -8.28 1.93
CA GLY A 490 -0.99 -7.56 2.54
C GLY A 490 0.19 -7.41 1.58
N SER A 491 0.72 -6.20 1.50
CA SER A 491 1.73 -5.74 0.52
C SER A 491 1.26 -5.52 -0.92
N GLU A 492 -0.02 -5.74 -1.26
CA GLU A 492 -0.58 -5.47 -2.60
C GLU A 492 -1.22 -4.07 -2.72
N ALA A 493 -0.90 -3.15 -1.80
CA ALA A 493 -1.30 -1.75 -1.88
C ALA A 493 -2.84 -1.52 -1.93
N LEU A 494 -3.60 -2.30 -1.13
CA LEU A 494 -5.07 -2.16 -1.01
C LEU A 494 -5.53 -1.73 0.39
N ARG A 495 -4.80 -2.16 1.44
CA ARG A 495 -5.25 -2.09 2.84
C ARG A 495 -5.68 -0.68 3.27
N LYS A 496 -4.86 0.34 2.97
CA LYS A 496 -5.14 1.73 3.36
C LYS A 496 -6.49 2.21 2.85
N PHE A 497 -6.76 1.98 1.57
CA PHE A 497 -7.97 2.46 0.91
C PHE A 497 -9.21 1.69 1.35
N ASP A 498 -9.08 0.38 1.57
CA ASP A 498 -10.12 -0.44 2.18
C ASP A 498 -10.50 0.05 3.58
N LEU A 499 -9.52 0.30 4.44
CA LEU A 499 -9.77 0.82 5.77
C LEU A 499 -10.41 2.21 5.76
N VAL A 500 -10.01 3.08 4.82
CA VAL A 500 -10.60 4.42 4.66
C VAL A 500 -12.06 4.33 4.26
N ARG A 501 -12.41 3.53 3.24
CA ARG A 501 -13.80 3.43 2.75
C ARG A 501 -14.74 2.74 3.75
N TRP A 502 -14.20 1.96 4.68
CA TRP A 502 -14.94 1.39 5.80
C TRP A 502 -14.99 2.29 7.04
N ASN A 503 -14.27 3.42 7.04
CA ASN A 503 -14.09 4.28 8.21
C ASN A 503 -13.44 3.53 9.41
N LEU A 504 -12.49 2.63 9.12
CA LEU A 504 -11.76 1.82 10.10
C LEU A 504 -10.27 2.15 10.21
N TYR A 505 -9.77 3.07 9.39
CA TYR A 505 -8.33 3.37 9.29
C TYR A 505 -7.69 3.72 10.63
N ALA A 506 -8.23 4.72 11.35
CA ALA A 506 -7.74 5.10 12.67
C ALA A 506 -7.82 3.94 13.68
N LYS A 507 -8.98 3.26 13.74
CA LYS A 507 -9.24 2.17 14.68
C LYS A 507 -8.24 1.02 14.50
N LYS A 508 -7.99 0.56 13.27
CA LYS A 508 -7.09 -0.58 13.01
C LYS A 508 -5.63 -0.26 13.33
N ILE A 509 -5.23 0.99 13.12
CA ILE A 509 -3.93 1.51 13.54
C ILE A 509 -3.78 1.43 15.07
N GLU A 510 -4.77 1.95 15.81
CA GLU A 510 -4.77 1.95 17.27
C GLU A 510 -4.75 0.52 17.84
N GLU A 511 -5.56 -0.39 17.27
CA GLU A 511 -5.56 -1.82 17.62
C GLU A 511 -4.17 -2.46 17.44
N ALA A 512 -3.49 -2.17 16.31
CA ALA A 512 -2.15 -2.70 16.04
C ALA A 512 -1.11 -2.14 17.03
N MET A 513 -1.14 -0.84 17.32
CA MET A 513 -0.22 -0.21 18.27
C MET A 513 -0.45 -0.72 19.70
N TYR A 514 -1.71 -0.88 20.11
CA TYR A 514 -2.07 -1.41 21.43
C TYR A 514 -1.67 -2.88 21.58
N THR A 515 -1.93 -3.71 20.57
CA THR A 515 -1.51 -5.12 20.55
C THR A 515 0.00 -5.25 20.70
N ALA A 516 0.77 -4.44 19.98
CA ALA A 516 2.21 -4.42 20.10
C ALA A 516 2.68 -4.04 21.51
N LEU A 517 2.07 -3.02 22.12
CA LEU A 517 2.35 -2.62 23.49
C LEU A 517 2.11 -3.78 24.47
N CYS A 518 0.92 -4.37 24.44
CA CYS A 518 0.53 -5.48 25.31
C CYS A 518 1.46 -6.69 25.15
N TRP A 519 1.85 -6.99 23.91
CA TRP A 519 2.85 -8.03 23.64
C TRP A 519 4.22 -7.70 24.24
N GLY A 520 4.65 -6.43 24.13
CA GLY A 520 5.87 -5.94 24.75
C GLY A 520 5.88 -6.08 26.27
N ILE A 521 4.77 -5.73 26.93
CA ILE A 521 4.55 -5.92 28.37
C ILE A 521 4.64 -7.41 28.70
N ALA A 522 3.94 -8.27 27.95
CA ALA A 522 3.96 -9.73 28.15
C ALA A 522 5.33 -10.39 27.95
N ALA A 523 6.22 -9.73 27.21
CA ALA A 523 7.60 -10.15 27.00
C ALA A 523 8.56 -9.70 28.12
N ASN A 524 8.09 -8.93 29.10
CA ASN A 524 8.89 -8.39 30.21
C ASN A 524 8.33 -8.80 31.57
N GLU A 525 9.10 -9.57 32.34
CA GLU A 525 8.68 -10.10 33.64
C GLU A 525 8.47 -9.01 34.69
N ASP A 526 9.33 -7.98 34.74
CA ASP A 526 9.18 -6.89 35.71
C ASP A 526 7.84 -6.16 35.52
N LEU A 527 7.45 -5.90 34.26
CA LEU A 527 6.19 -5.24 33.92
C LEU A 527 4.97 -6.14 34.17
N MET A 528 5.08 -7.45 33.88
CA MET A 528 4.01 -8.41 34.20
C MET A 528 3.80 -8.60 35.71
N ASN A 529 4.79 -8.25 36.54
CA ASN A 529 4.69 -8.28 37.99
C ASN A 529 4.24 -6.95 38.61
N ASP A 530 4.09 -5.87 37.82
CA ASP A 530 3.64 -4.57 38.29
C ASP A 530 2.09 -4.48 38.23
N PRO A 531 1.39 -4.40 39.38
CA PRO A 531 -0.07 -4.33 39.42
C PRO A 531 -0.63 -3.08 38.74
N THR A 532 0.11 -1.97 38.74
CA THR A 532 -0.31 -0.70 38.10
C THR A 532 -0.30 -0.85 36.59
N VAL A 533 0.74 -1.51 36.05
CA VAL A 533 0.84 -1.80 34.61
C VAL A 533 -0.32 -2.70 34.18
N LEU A 534 -0.57 -3.79 34.90
CA LEU A 534 -1.64 -4.72 34.56
C LEU A 534 -3.05 -4.13 34.74
N ALA A 535 -3.24 -3.17 35.65
CA ALA A 535 -4.50 -2.44 35.77
C ALA A 535 -4.77 -1.54 34.55
N ASN A 536 -3.73 -0.96 33.96
CA ASN A 536 -3.83 -0.09 32.78
C ASN A 536 -3.84 -0.87 31.46
N TYR A 537 -3.22 -2.06 31.43
CA TYR A 537 -3.04 -2.89 30.23
C TYR A 537 -3.37 -4.37 30.51
N PRO A 538 -4.61 -4.70 30.92
CA PRO A 538 -4.97 -6.05 31.33
C PRO A 538 -4.84 -7.08 30.21
N GLU A 539 -5.01 -6.68 28.95
CA GLU A 539 -4.88 -7.57 27.79
C GLU A 539 -3.46 -8.09 27.56
N ALA A 540 -2.43 -7.52 28.22
CA ALA A 540 -1.07 -8.07 28.19
C ALA A 540 -1.04 -9.56 28.59
N ALA A 541 -1.93 -9.99 29.48
CA ALA A 541 -2.06 -11.39 29.90
C ALA A 541 -2.33 -12.35 28.72
N ASN A 542 -3.03 -11.89 27.68
CA ASN A 542 -3.39 -12.69 26.50
C ASN A 542 -2.18 -13.01 25.61
N TYR A 543 -1.07 -12.29 25.77
CA TYR A 543 0.12 -12.41 24.93
C TYR A 543 1.30 -13.09 25.65
N THR A 544 1.08 -13.67 26.84
CA THR A 544 2.13 -14.31 27.65
C THR A 544 2.76 -15.53 26.97
N THR A 545 2.06 -16.16 26.03
CA THR A 545 2.57 -17.29 25.23
C THR A 545 3.34 -16.83 23.98
N TRP A 546 3.18 -15.58 23.55
CA TRP A 546 3.83 -15.07 22.36
C TRP A 546 5.34 -14.92 22.59
N ALA A 547 6.12 -15.17 21.54
CA ALA A 547 7.57 -15.18 21.59
C ALA A 547 8.16 -13.82 21.98
N ASN A 548 9.09 -13.82 22.93
CA ASN A 548 9.95 -12.67 23.25
C ASN A 548 11.18 -12.60 22.33
N LYS A 549 11.66 -13.77 21.88
CA LYS A 549 12.77 -13.98 20.94
C LYS A 549 12.39 -15.00 19.88
N LEU A 550 12.93 -14.79 18.69
CA LEU A 550 12.81 -15.72 17.57
C LEU A 550 14.14 -16.48 17.44
N TRP A 551 14.11 -17.78 17.71
CA TRP A 551 15.28 -18.65 17.70
C TRP A 551 15.44 -19.35 16.36
N TYR A 552 16.67 -19.41 15.86
CA TYR A 552 16.98 -19.94 14.56
C TYR A 552 18.37 -20.57 14.50
N ALA A 553 18.52 -21.53 13.60
CA ALA A 553 19.79 -22.10 13.19
C ALA A 553 19.98 -21.78 11.70
N LYS A 554 21.22 -21.48 11.32
CA LYS A 554 21.60 -21.29 9.92
C LYS A 554 22.47 -22.46 9.48
N SER A 555 22.07 -23.13 8.41
CA SER A 555 22.83 -24.17 7.73
C SER A 555 23.14 -23.74 6.30
N GLY A 556 24.31 -24.11 5.77
CA GLY A 556 24.71 -23.71 4.43
C GLY A 556 25.22 -22.26 4.33
N LYS A 557 25.71 -21.91 3.15
CA LYS A 557 26.24 -20.57 2.83
C LYS A 557 25.52 -19.93 1.64
N ASP A 558 24.44 -20.54 1.17
CA ASP A 558 23.71 -20.04 0.01
C ASP A 558 22.64 -19.04 0.46
N ASN A 559 21.97 -18.47 -0.55
CA ASN A 559 20.99 -17.41 -0.34
C ASN A 559 19.55 -17.93 -0.25
N ARG A 560 19.35 -19.19 0.19
CA ARG A 560 18.05 -19.87 0.09
C ARG A 560 17.25 -19.76 1.38
N LYS A 561 15.92 -19.63 1.27
CA LYS A 561 14.98 -19.69 2.43
C LYS A 561 15.16 -20.97 3.25
N SER A 562 15.55 -22.09 2.61
CA SER A 562 15.84 -23.37 3.29
C SER A 562 17.08 -23.37 4.18
N ASP A 563 17.96 -22.38 4.05
CA ASP A 563 19.22 -22.30 4.79
C ASP A 563 19.03 -21.75 6.21
N ILE A 564 17.84 -21.24 6.53
CA ILE A 564 17.45 -20.84 7.88
C ILE A 564 16.36 -21.78 8.40
N LYS A 565 16.60 -22.36 9.57
CA LYS A 565 15.62 -23.17 10.31
C LYS A 565 15.18 -22.40 11.54
N TRP A 566 13.88 -22.21 11.69
CA TRP A 566 13.28 -21.61 12.88
C TRP A 566 13.03 -22.69 13.94
N PHE A 567 13.35 -22.39 15.20
CA PHE A 567 12.99 -23.25 16.33
C PHE A 567 11.56 -22.95 16.80
N ASN A 568 11.26 -21.67 16.95
CA ASN A 568 9.94 -21.15 17.22
C ASN A 568 9.62 -20.07 16.17
N GLU A 569 8.34 -19.70 16.08
CA GLU A 569 7.88 -18.73 15.09
C GLU A 569 6.96 -17.68 15.72
N LYS A 570 5.86 -18.13 16.33
CA LYS A 570 4.86 -17.27 16.97
C LYS A 570 4.97 -17.30 18.49
N TYR A 571 5.08 -18.48 19.07
CA TYR A 571 5.05 -18.68 20.52
C TYR A 571 6.45 -18.85 21.12
N LYS A 572 6.56 -18.67 22.44
CA LYS A 572 7.80 -18.89 23.19
C LYS A 572 8.36 -20.30 22.91
N ALA A 573 9.68 -20.42 22.92
CA ALA A 573 10.35 -21.71 22.81
C ALA A 573 9.98 -22.57 24.02
N LEU A 574 9.37 -23.73 23.78
CA LEU A 574 9.00 -24.70 24.81
C LEU A 574 9.84 -25.98 24.66
N ASP A 575 10.13 -26.65 25.76
CA ASP A 575 10.67 -28.00 25.75
C ASP A 575 9.58 -29.05 25.44
N GLU A 576 9.96 -30.32 25.40
CA GLU A 576 9.05 -31.44 25.13
C GLU A 576 7.93 -31.60 26.18
N THR A 577 8.07 -30.96 27.34
CA THR A 577 7.08 -30.95 28.43
C THR A 577 6.17 -29.72 28.40
N GLY A 578 6.38 -28.81 27.45
CA GLY A 578 5.63 -27.56 27.32
C GLY A 578 6.12 -26.43 28.21
N VAL A 579 7.31 -26.56 28.82
CA VAL A 579 7.89 -25.54 29.70
C VAL A 579 8.79 -24.60 28.87
N PRO A 580 8.73 -23.27 29.07
CA PRO A 580 9.62 -22.34 28.38
C PRO A 580 11.10 -22.68 28.57
N VAL A 581 11.83 -22.78 27.46
CA VAL A 581 13.29 -23.01 27.46
C VAL A 581 14.00 -21.70 27.72
N ASP A 582 14.95 -21.69 28.66
CA ASP A 582 15.74 -20.50 28.95
C ASP A 582 16.77 -20.20 27.83
N ASP A 583 17.16 -18.92 27.74
CA ASP A 583 18.07 -18.43 26.69
C ASP A 583 19.47 -19.09 26.74
N ALA A 584 19.96 -19.45 27.93
CA ALA A 584 21.28 -20.05 28.09
C ALA A 584 21.29 -21.48 27.54
N THR A 585 20.23 -22.24 27.82
CA THR A 585 19.99 -23.59 27.27
C THR A 585 19.88 -23.53 25.75
N MET A 586 19.10 -22.60 25.20
CA MET A 586 18.99 -22.41 23.75
C MET A 586 20.34 -22.09 23.09
N THR A 587 21.12 -21.20 23.70
CA THR A 587 22.46 -20.80 23.20
C THR A 587 23.46 -21.96 23.29
N ALA A 588 23.46 -22.71 24.39
CA ALA A 588 24.31 -23.88 24.57
C ALA A 588 24.01 -24.98 23.54
N ALA A 589 22.75 -25.11 23.10
CA ALA A 589 22.33 -25.99 22.01
C ALA A 589 22.67 -25.45 20.60
N GLY A 590 23.35 -24.30 20.49
CA GLY A 590 23.82 -23.73 19.23
C GLY A 590 22.79 -22.90 18.46
N TRP A 591 21.63 -22.63 19.05
CA TRP A 591 20.64 -21.74 18.45
C TRP A 591 21.06 -20.28 18.59
N LYS A 592 20.75 -19.49 17.56
CA LYS A 592 20.88 -18.03 17.55
C LYS A 592 19.51 -17.41 17.75
N SER A 593 19.44 -16.16 18.20
CA SER A 593 18.17 -15.44 18.32
C SER A 593 18.24 -14.02 17.77
N VAL A 594 17.07 -13.53 17.38
CA VAL A 594 16.78 -12.11 17.16
C VAL A 594 15.66 -11.68 18.10
N ASN A 595 15.63 -10.41 18.46
CA ASN A 595 14.58 -9.87 19.31
C ASN A 595 13.22 -9.92 18.59
N TRP A 596 12.18 -10.27 19.35
CA TRP A 596 10.82 -10.45 18.84
C TRP A 596 9.85 -9.56 19.62
N GLY A 597 9.01 -10.10 20.52
CA GLY A 597 8.18 -9.30 21.42
C GLY A 597 8.96 -8.32 22.30
N SER A 598 10.22 -8.64 22.60
CA SER A 598 11.13 -7.74 23.34
C SER A 598 11.45 -6.41 22.64
N ASN A 599 11.26 -6.33 21.32
CA ASN A 599 11.44 -5.08 20.55
C ASN A 599 10.21 -4.17 20.55
N MET A 600 9.08 -4.62 21.10
CA MET A 600 7.86 -3.81 21.16
C MET A 600 7.96 -2.71 22.22
N LEU A 601 8.94 -2.81 23.12
CA LEU A 601 9.25 -1.82 24.15
C LEU A 601 10.62 -1.19 23.92
N LYS A 602 10.74 0.05 24.39
CA LYS A 602 12.00 0.76 24.61
C LYS A 602 12.27 0.80 26.11
N ARG A 603 13.48 0.40 26.51
CA ARG A 603 13.95 0.53 27.89
C ARG A 603 15.09 1.53 27.95
N THR A 604 14.92 2.58 28.75
CA THR A 604 15.99 3.52 29.09
C THR A 604 16.45 3.25 30.50
N ARG A 605 17.68 2.76 30.65
CA ARG A 605 18.30 2.49 31.95
C ARG A 605 19.17 3.68 32.36
N THR A 606 18.99 4.18 33.57
CA THR A 606 19.81 5.21 34.21
C THR A 606 20.32 4.73 35.56
N TYR A 607 21.38 5.37 36.06
CA TYR A 607 22.03 5.00 37.31
C TYR A 607 22.06 6.20 38.25
N ILE A 608 21.45 6.01 39.42
CA ILE A 608 21.29 7.05 40.44
C ILE A 608 22.17 6.70 41.62
N TYR A 609 22.91 7.68 42.13
CA TYR A 609 23.66 7.55 43.37
C TYR A 609 23.50 8.85 44.18
N ASP A 610 23.16 8.72 45.46
CA ASP A 610 22.92 9.86 46.37
C ASP A 610 21.91 10.88 45.79
N GLY A 611 20.79 10.38 45.25
CA GLY A 611 19.73 11.20 44.65
C GLY A 611 20.08 11.87 43.32
N LYS A 612 21.27 11.67 42.77
CA LYS A 612 21.71 12.25 41.49
C LYS A 612 21.77 11.20 40.38
N ASP A 613 21.19 11.52 39.22
CA ASP A 613 21.26 10.71 38.00
C ASP A 613 22.59 10.95 37.26
N TYR A 614 23.32 9.87 36.96
CA TYR A 614 24.60 9.88 36.24
C TYR A 614 24.48 9.40 34.79
N GLY A 615 23.26 9.26 34.27
CA GLY A 615 22.97 8.94 32.89
C GLY A 615 22.88 7.45 32.60
N THR A 616 22.96 7.10 31.31
CA THR A 616 22.63 5.76 30.78
C THR A 616 23.80 4.80 30.66
N THR A 617 25.01 5.25 30.97
CA THR A 617 26.22 4.43 30.86
C THR A 617 26.26 3.41 31.99
N THR A 618 26.31 2.12 31.63
CA THR A 618 26.52 1.03 32.60
C THR A 618 27.77 1.30 33.43
N PRO A 619 27.68 1.30 34.78
CA PRO A 619 28.83 1.55 35.63
C PRO A 619 29.95 0.54 35.37
N THR A 620 31.17 1.02 35.20
CA THR A 620 32.35 0.14 35.13
C THR A 620 32.76 -0.25 36.54
N LYS A 621 33.11 -1.53 36.75
CA LYS A 621 33.55 -2.03 38.06
C LYS A 621 35.03 -2.44 38.05
N VAL A 622 35.77 -2.06 39.09
CA VAL A 622 37.16 -2.46 39.34
C VAL A 622 37.23 -3.10 40.71
N ALA A 623 37.67 -4.36 40.77
CA ALA A 623 37.94 -5.04 42.03
C ALA A 623 39.31 -4.59 42.56
N ASN A 624 39.35 -4.15 43.81
CA ASN A 624 40.55 -3.67 44.49
C ASN A 624 41.22 -4.82 45.26
N ALA A 625 42.51 -4.66 45.55
CA ALA A 625 43.32 -5.67 46.23
C ALA A 625 42.85 -5.96 47.68
N ASP A 626 42.15 -5.02 48.31
CA ASP A 626 41.57 -5.15 49.65
C ASP A 626 40.19 -5.85 49.66
N GLY A 627 39.71 -6.30 48.50
CA GLY A 627 38.41 -6.94 48.34
C GLY A 627 37.24 -5.96 48.14
N SER A 628 37.47 -4.65 48.22
CA SER A 628 36.46 -3.65 47.84
C SER A 628 36.29 -3.57 46.32
N THR A 629 35.18 -2.99 45.87
CA THR A 629 34.90 -2.75 44.44
C THR A 629 34.62 -1.28 44.20
N THR A 630 35.30 -0.67 43.23
CA THR A 630 35.04 0.69 42.77
C THR A 630 34.16 0.66 41.52
N TYR A 631 33.02 1.35 41.59
CA TYR A 631 32.10 1.59 40.49
C TYR A 631 32.27 3.01 39.95
N THR A 632 32.43 3.17 38.64
CA THR A 632 32.45 4.49 37.98
C THR A 632 31.16 4.67 37.20
N LEU A 633 30.35 5.65 37.61
CA LEU A 633 29.10 6.04 36.97
C LEU A 633 29.32 7.20 36.01
N GLY A 634 28.53 7.21 34.92
CA GLY A 634 28.44 8.31 33.96
C GLY A 634 29.65 8.48 33.05
N THR A 635 29.63 9.56 32.26
CA THR A 635 30.73 9.95 31.36
C THR A 635 31.09 11.41 31.59
N ALA A 636 32.37 11.76 31.36
CA ALA A 636 32.87 13.10 31.65
C ALA A 636 32.07 14.16 30.88
N PRO A 637 31.72 15.30 31.51
CA PRO A 637 32.15 15.78 32.83
C PRO A 637 31.32 15.28 34.03
N ASN A 638 30.26 14.51 33.78
CA ASN A 638 29.33 14.03 34.82
C ASN A 638 29.66 12.59 35.25
N THR A 639 30.84 12.40 35.86
CA THR A 639 31.28 11.10 36.40
C THR A 639 31.23 11.06 37.92
N LYS A 640 31.07 9.85 38.48
CA LYS A 640 31.19 9.59 39.93
C LYS A 640 31.80 8.24 40.20
N GLU A 641 32.81 8.21 41.07
CA GLU A 641 33.37 6.97 41.60
C GLU A 641 32.77 6.65 42.98
N VAL A 642 32.41 5.38 43.17
CA VAL A 642 31.82 4.84 44.39
C VAL A 642 32.58 3.57 44.75
N THR A 643 33.34 3.58 45.84
CA THR A 643 34.05 2.40 46.35
C THR A 643 33.25 1.76 47.48
N VAL A 644 33.00 0.47 47.37
CA VAL A 644 32.11 -0.30 48.24
C VAL A 644 32.89 -1.47 48.82
N ALA A 645 32.84 -1.67 50.13
CA ALA A 645 33.53 -2.79 50.77
C ALA A 645 32.87 -4.14 50.39
N ALA A 646 33.63 -5.23 50.53
CA ALA A 646 33.12 -6.56 50.24
C ALA A 646 31.86 -6.87 51.08
N GLY A 647 30.74 -7.16 50.40
CA GLY A 647 29.46 -7.50 51.04
C GLY A 647 28.59 -6.31 51.44
N GLU A 648 29.05 -5.06 51.25
CA GLU A 648 28.23 -3.87 51.49
C GLU A 648 27.33 -3.53 50.29
N ALA A 649 26.23 -2.84 50.58
CA ALA A 649 25.34 -2.34 49.56
C ALA A 649 26.00 -1.20 48.79
N THR A 650 25.85 -1.18 47.46
CA THR A 650 26.50 -0.17 46.62
C THR A 650 25.91 1.22 46.76
N GLY A 651 24.66 1.34 47.25
CA GLY A 651 23.91 2.60 47.25
C GLY A 651 23.58 3.12 45.84
N ILE A 652 23.95 2.38 44.80
CA ILE A 652 23.63 2.71 43.40
C ILE A 652 22.26 2.11 43.10
N THR A 653 21.32 2.97 42.71
CA THR A 653 19.98 2.59 42.27
C THR A 653 19.95 2.53 40.76
N ARG A 654 19.45 1.43 40.22
CA ARG A 654 19.22 1.27 38.79
C ARG A 654 17.78 1.65 38.48
N LYS A 655 17.57 2.67 37.65
CA LYS A 655 16.25 3.14 37.23
C LYS A 655 15.99 2.76 35.78
N ASP A 656 15.01 1.89 35.57
CA ASP A 656 14.56 1.43 34.26
C ASP A 656 13.23 2.11 33.89
N VAL A 657 13.26 2.98 32.88
CA VAL A 657 12.06 3.58 32.30
C VAL A 657 11.65 2.77 31.08
N TYR A 658 10.45 2.21 31.11
CA TYR A 658 9.85 1.46 30.01
C TYR A 658 8.86 2.31 29.24
N ALA A 659 8.99 2.33 27.92
CA ALA A 659 8.08 3.04 27.03
C ALA A 659 7.76 2.20 25.78
N ALA A 660 6.72 2.56 25.05
CA ALA A 660 6.45 1.98 23.73
C ALA A 660 7.66 2.14 22.79
N SER A 661 7.90 1.16 21.92
CA SER A 661 9.01 1.19 20.96
C SER A 661 8.90 2.36 19.98
N ASP A 662 10.06 2.95 19.65
CA ASP A 662 10.17 4.03 18.67
C ASP A 662 9.60 3.61 17.29
N TYR A 663 9.59 2.32 16.97
CA TYR A 663 8.96 1.83 15.74
C TYR A 663 7.48 2.20 15.73
N TYR A 664 6.71 1.78 16.75
CA TYR A 664 5.26 1.96 16.83
C TYR A 664 4.82 3.39 17.08
N THR A 665 5.51 4.13 17.95
CA THR A 665 5.20 5.55 18.20
C THR A 665 5.46 6.44 16.99
N ARG A 666 6.31 5.97 16.05
CA ARG A 666 6.63 6.70 14.81
C ARG A 666 5.97 6.13 13.57
N LEU A 667 5.33 4.95 13.64
CA LEU A 667 4.46 4.49 12.56
C LEU A 667 3.40 5.57 12.30
N TYR A 668 2.72 6.03 13.36
CA TYR A 668 1.60 6.96 13.23
C TYR A 668 1.81 8.22 14.06
N ARG A 669 2.06 9.33 13.36
CA ARG A 669 2.21 10.66 13.99
C ARG A 669 0.99 11.56 13.78
N GLY A 670 -0.13 11.01 13.30
CA GLY A 670 -1.39 11.72 13.11
C GLY A 670 -2.14 12.07 14.40
N TYR A 671 -1.70 11.53 15.54
CA TYR A 671 -2.23 11.83 16.88
C TYR A 671 -1.33 12.83 17.63
N SER A 672 -1.93 13.69 18.45
CA SER A 672 -1.16 14.55 19.37
C SER A 672 -0.33 13.69 20.33
N ASN A 673 0.95 14.03 20.49
CA ASN A 673 1.86 13.53 21.54
C ASN A 673 2.22 12.03 21.49
N GLY A 674 2.03 11.34 20.36
CA GLY A 674 2.39 9.92 20.25
C GLY A 674 1.49 8.98 21.06
N ALA A 675 0.29 9.44 21.44
CA ALA A 675 -0.70 8.63 22.15
C ALA A 675 -1.12 7.40 21.32
N LEU A 676 -1.40 6.28 22.00
CA LEU A 676 -1.89 5.03 21.40
C LEU A 676 -3.37 5.11 20.99
N GLN A 677 -4.07 6.19 21.34
CA GLN A 677 -5.47 6.45 21.05
C GLN A 677 -5.68 7.95 20.83
N GLY A 678 -6.56 8.33 19.90
CA GLY A 678 -6.94 9.73 19.67
C GLY A 678 -8.44 9.91 19.42
N SER A 679 -8.98 11.06 19.84
CA SER A 679 -10.40 11.39 19.62
C SER A 679 -10.68 12.07 18.28
N GLY A 680 -9.74 12.02 17.33
CA GLY A 680 -9.78 12.79 16.07
C GLY A 680 -9.55 11.91 14.84
N VAL A 681 -9.98 12.40 13.67
CA VAL A 681 -9.78 11.70 12.39
C VAL A 681 -8.30 11.75 11.99
N VAL A 682 -7.69 10.59 11.72
CA VAL A 682 -6.32 10.50 11.20
C VAL A 682 -6.27 11.08 9.77
N PRO A 683 -5.43 12.09 9.49
CA PRO A 683 -5.35 12.69 8.16
C PRO A 683 -4.69 11.71 7.19
N TYR A 684 -5.41 11.26 6.16
CA TYR A 684 -4.88 10.32 5.16
C TYR A 684 -4.75 10.92 3.75
N LEU A 685 -5.31 12.12 3.54
CA LEU A 685 -5.28 12.84 2.27
C LEU A 685 -4.01 13.70 2.15
N LEU A 686 -3.48 13.80 0.95
CA LEU A 686 -2.31 14.60 0.59
C LEU A 686 -2.74 16.00 0.12
N PRO A 687 -1.93 17.03 0.39
CA PRO A 687 -2.16 18.37 -0.17
C PRO A 687 -1.99 18.40 -1.69
N ILE A 688 -2.71 19.31 -2.33
CA ILE A 688 -2.26 19.89 -3.59
C ILE A 688 -1.05 20.78 -3.27
N THR A 689 0.02 20.64 -4.05
CA THR A 689 1.26 21.40 -3.78
C THR A 689 1.05 22.91 -3.95
N THR A 690 1.81 23.72 -3.20
CA THR A 690 1.79 25.19 -3.33
C THR A 690 2.11 25.65 -4.74
N GLU A 691 3.00 24.96 -5.45
CA GLU A 691 3.33 25.23 -6.85
C GLU A 691 2.10 25.06 -7.76
N THR A 692 1.36 23.96 -7.61
CA THR A 692 0.12 23.72 -8.36
C THR A 692 -0.96 24.76 -8.01
N ILE A 693 -1.12 25.08 -6.72
CA ILE A 693 -2.08 26.09 -6.26
C ILE A 693 -1.72 27.48 -6.79
N SER A 694 -0.43 27.86 -6.79
CA SER A 694 0.01 29.18 -7.25
C SER A 694 -0.16 29.37 -8.76
N ALA A 695 -0.29 28.27 -9.52
CA ALA A 695 -0.56 28.27 -10.95
C ALA A 695 -2.06 28.21 -11.29
N SER A 696 -2.94 28.18 -10.29
CA SER A 696 -4.39 28.05 -10.45
C SER A 696 -5.13 29.19 -9.74
N SER A 697 -6.22 29.63 -10.33
CA SER A 697 -7.14 30.63 -9.75
C SER A 697 -8.27 29.99 -8.94
N VAL A 698 -8.48 28.67 -9.05
CA VAL A 698 -9.62 27.95 -8.47
C VAL A 698 -9.24 26.83 -7.51
N LEU A 699 -8.00 26.32 -7.59
CA LEU A 699 -7.52 25.25 -6.70
C LEU A 699 -7.07 25.81 -5.35
N ASN A 700 -7.42 25.08 -4.29
CA ASN A 700 -7.00 25.33 -2.92
C ASN A 700 -7.02 24.01 -2.13
N ASN A 701 -6.44 24.03 -0.93
CA ASN A 701 -6.49 22.92 0.03
C ASN A 701 -7.58 23.13 1.11
N ASP A 702 -8.45 24.12 0.96
CA ASP A 702 -9.40 24.48 2.02
C ASP A 702 -10.36 23.33 2.29
N GLY A 703 -10.45 22.95 3.56
CA GLY A 703 -11.36 21.90 4.03
C GLY A 703 -10.81 20.47 4.01
N TYR A 704 -9.61 20.26 3.48
CA TYR A 704 -8.92 18.98 3.56
C TYR A 704 -7.83 19.12 4.63
N LEU A 705 -8.16 18.69 5.84
CA LEU A 705 -7.35 18.89 7.05
C LEU A 705 -5.95 18.29 6.90
N ILE A 706 -4.95 19.16 6.84
CA ILE A 706 -3.54 18.76 6.93
C ILE A 706 -3.01 19.37 8.22
N LEU A 707 -2.94 18.54 9.25
CA LEU A 707 -2.69 18.96 10.63
C LEU A 707 -1.20 19.23 10.87
N ASP A 708 -0.65 20.31 10.31
CA ASP A 708 0.73 20.69 10.57
C ASP A 708 0.96 21.07 12.05
N SER A 709 0.05 21.84 12.64
CA SER A 709 0.19 22.37 14.00
C SER A 709 -0.03 21.36 15.13
N LYS A 710 -0.44 20.12 14.84
CA LYS A 710 -0.71 19.08 15.86
C LYS A 710 0.29 17.94 15.89
N MET A 711 1.28 17.94 15.00
CA MET A 711 2.25 16.85 14.90
C MET A 711 3.56 17.22 15.59
N GLU A 712 3.65 16.89 16.88
CA GLU A 712 4.88 17.01 17.66
C GLU A 712 5.90 15.93 17.26
N LYS A 713 7.10 15.95 17.85
CA LYS A 713 8.21 15.02 17.56
C LYS A 713 7.90 13.53 17.78
N GLY A 714 6.68 13.20 18.23
CA GLY A 714 6.28 11.89 18.73
C GLY A 714 6.95 11.62 20.08
N VAL A 715 6.28 11.93 21.18
CA VAL A 715 6.75 11.58 22.52
C VAL A 715 6.40 10.10 22.75
N ASN A 716 7.33 9.31 23.28
CA ASN A 716 7.02 7.92 23.59
C ASN A 716 6.08 7.83 24.79
N VAL A 717 5.10 6.93 24.69
CA VAL A 717 4.20 6.59 25.82
C VAL A 717 5.01 5.82 26.86
N GLU A 718 5.33 6.47 27.98
CA GLU A 718 5.92 5.82 29.15
C GLU A 718 4.88 4.91 29.81
N ILE A 719 5.30 3.70 30.15
CA ILE A 719 4.45 2.62 30.68
C ILE A 719 4.68 2.49 32.18
N ALA A 720 5.95 2.46 32.58
CA ALA A 720 6.38 2.29 33.96
C ALA A 720 7.81 2.77 34.16
N THR A 721 8.11 3.15 35.40
CA THR A 721 9.45 3.38 35.90
C THR A 721 9.69 2.38 37.03
N ILE A 722 10.72 1.54 36.91
CA ILE A 722 11.08 0.53 37.90
C ILE A 722 12.46 0.84 38.45
N GLU A 723 12.54 1.03 39.77
CA GLU A 723 13.80 1.29 40.47
C GLU A 723 14.23 0.03 41.23
N GLN A 724 15.46 -0.43 40.97
CA GLN A 724 16.09 -1.52 41.70
C GLN A 724 17.21 -0.94 42.56
N GLU A 725 16.97 -0.92 43.87
CA GLU A 725 17.97 -0.52 44.85
C GLU A 725 19.12 -1.53 44.91
N ASN A 726 20.32 -1.04 45.23
CA ASN A 726 21.50 -1.85 45.50
C ASN A 726 21.99 -2.67 44.29
N TYR A 727 22.33 -1.97 43.20
CA TYR A 727 23.00 -2.53 42.02
C TYR A 727 24.17 -3.43 42.42
N LYS A 728 24.16 -4.68 41.95
CA LYS A 728 25.13 -5.74 42.31
C LYS A 728 26.25 -5.87 41.28
#